data_AF-C3N133-F1
#
_entry.id   AF-C3N133-F1
#
_cell.length_a   1.000
_cell.length_b   1.000
_cell.length_c   1.000
_cell.angle_alpha   90.00
_cell.angle_beta   90.00
_cell.angle_gamma   90.00
#
_symmetry.space_group_name_H-M   'P 1'
#
loop_
_entity.id
_entity.type
_entity.pdbx_description
1 polymer ?
#
loop_
_entity_poly.entity_id
_entity_poly.type
_entity_poly.pdbx_seq_one_letter_code
_entity_poly.pdbx_strand_id
1 'polypeptide(L)'
;MILDASIFSRAVIGGYDVKKIKSTDKNELVVGRLTGLYGDVLKYTNSKIIRAPDRFSDGSIFREVEGRNIYKIFEVPAGVTFDKLIDELSKNNYYPAIFPLYLKGTIGGFTVSNGSGFGSYKFGFVKGKKTINELIDYKVVRILAVKYPELIETEGENKFAWSALIYKDTIKYYIPSFYNKIINENFKSVSTNNLIKSINIEISSIFKRNYVPIILMTNYEKNTEFNFDFKMGYIINYNSPRRYKVLIGSLEETRLPELFEYLKKNPDVLPFPYLKEYEEFHKDILRNFKKYEIKVRSKRINKNMIIEASKCINCSLCLDSCLAYNTTNNILYSPLGRFDRLLTGEGNFEFCFGCASCQEACPVGINISNLMEILPQFNENKETVELETTDVTRTIYELEKNLDTKYRNRPVFLLFVGCAAKYDPLGLEGFLSYLLISGDKLSQELSPRVRLVTGVCCGFSDYLAGNLEGVKKSVEKINRLRIEQNAAGIYFLCPEGLYVYNKFSEQKGIFAYEIIKNELKEKEVHLGCWAKKLGYSSRYNECAGLFLTSYKGSPLRATKKGFLTVCPFSTWKFGTISVYSLFLEKKEVKQLEEEKVMINENVIFDLLVRAIADGLIASKDEIAEKVVMWSLGGSQYFLLLTIPIFSKYISSELIRKLSSDYRVKEFLSKLSQDPPLLNQKISTYKDYLSSYNFNNEINALLEEIAKSNKLDYSIKDLVKTNEFLNVLKQALRRSINENLIASAINNIIYL
;
A
#
# COMPACT_ATOMS: atom_id res chain seq x y z
N MET A 1 7.08 12.82 -12.64
CA MET A 1 6.11 13.86 -12.24
C MET A 1 4.83 13.17 -11.76
N ILE A 2 4.04 13.81 -10.89
CA ILE A 2 2.73 13.29 -10.43
C ILE A 2 1.58 14.14 -10.99
N LEU A 3 0.40 13.55 -11.15
CA LEU A 3 -0.79 14.21 -11.69
C LEU A 3 -1.94 14.13 -10.69
N ASP A 4 -2.83 15.12 -10.70
CA ASP A 4 -4.06 15.11 -9.89
C ASP A 4 -5.30 14.84 -10.76
N ALA A 5 -6.47 14.85 -10.13
CA ALA A 5 -7.75 14.62 -10.80
C ALA A 5 -8.22 15.81 -11.67
N SER A 6 -7.47 16.91 -11.74
CA SER A 6 -7.89 18.11 -12.48
C SER A 6 -7.97 17.89 -13.98
N ILE A 7 -8.84 18.67 -14.64
CA ILE A 7 -8.89 18.73 -16.10
C ILE A 7 -7.57 19.23 -16.71
N PHE A 8 -6.78 20.01 -15.97
CA PHE A 8 -5.47 20.48 -16.41
C PHE A 8 -4.44 19.35 -16.45
N SER A 9 -4.44 18.48 -15.45
CA SER A 9 -3.66 17.22 -15.48
C SER A 9 -4.11 16.33 -16.64
N ARG A 10 -5.41 16.32 -16.98
CA ARG A 10 -5.92 15.60 -18.16
C ARG A 10 -5.44 16.20 -19.47
N ALA A 11 -5.28 17.51 -19.58
CA ALA A 11 -4.71 18.14 -20.77
C ALA A 11 -3.27 17.67 -21.01
N VAL A 12 -2.48 17.50 -19.95
CA VAL A 12 -1.11 16.95 -20.03
C VAL A 12 -1.11 15.51 -20.57
N ILE A 13 -2.04 14.68 -20.11
CA ILE A 13 -2.25 13.32 -20.64
C ILE A 13 -2.69 13.37 -22.11
N GLY A 14 -3.63 14.27 -22.43
CA GLY A 14 -4.18 14.52 -23.76
C GLY A 14 -3.25 15.26 -24.73
N GLY A 15 -1.96 15.34 -24.43
CA GLY A 15 -0.94 15.80 -25.37
C GLY A 15 -0.36 17.19 -25.12
N TYR A 16 -0.76 17.89 -24.06
CA TYR A 16 -0.13 19.15 -23.66
C TYR A 16 1.31 18.95 -23.18
N ASP A 17 2.23 19.78 -23.67
CA ASP A 17 3.64 19.69 -23.27
C ASP A 17 3.88 20.43 -21.95
N VAL A 18 4.33 19.68 -20.95
CA VAL A 18 4.62 20.17 -19.59
C VAL A 18 5.73 21.20 -19.62
N LYS A 19 6.66 21.17 -20.58
CA LYS A 19 7.75 22.16 -20.71
C LYS A 19 7.23 23.59 -20.91
N LYS A 20 5.98 23.75 -21.36
CA LYS A 20 5.33 25.07 -21.50
C LYS A 20 4.83 25.63 -20.16
N ILE A 21 4.61 24.76 -19.18
CA ILE A 21 4.28 25.14 -17.81
C ILE A 21 5.60 25.55 -17.15
N LYS A 22 5.72 26.82 -16.73
CA LYS A 22 6.87 27.28 -15.92
C LYS A 22 6.94 26.41 -14.66
N SER A 23 7.87 25.46 -14.63
CA SER A 23 8.03 24.56 -13.50
C SER A 23 8.88 25.22 -12.41
N THR A 24 8.44 25.04 -11.17
CA THR A 24 9.21 25.37 -9.98
C THR A 24 9.82 24.10 -9.42
N ASP A 25 11.14 24.08 -9.31
CA ASP A 25 11.80 23.03 -8.56
C ASP A 25 11.61 23.31 -7.07
N LYS A 26 10.83 22.45 -6.42
CA LYS A 26 10.67 22.45 -4.97
C LYS A 26 11.32 21.20 -4.43
N ASN A 27 12.18 21.34 -3.42
CA ASN A 27 12.85 20.19 -2.81
C ASN A 27 11.85 19.17 -2.28
N GLU A 28 10.72 19.63 -1.71
CA GLU A 28 9.73 18.76 -1.09
C GLU A 28 8.29 19.21 -1.36
N LEU A 29 7.40 18.26 -1.66
CA LEU A 29 5.98 18.48 -1.96
C LEU A 29 5.11 17.57 -1.08
N VAL A 30 4.27 18.18 -0.25
CA VAL A 30 3.30 17.45 0.57
C VAL A 30 2.08 17.11 -0.28
N VAL A 31 1.74 15.83 -0.36
CA VAL A 31 0.57 15.37 -1.12
C VAL A 31 -0.41 14.61 -0.23
N GLY A 32 -1.69 14.82 -0.49
CA GLY A 32 -2.77 13.97 0.00
C GLY A 32 -2.94 12.75 -0.90
N ARG A 33 -4.13 12.61 -1.48
CA ARG A 33 -4.50 11.46 -2.34
C ARG A 33 -4.64 11.79 -3.82
N LEU A 34 -4.13 12.94 -4.24
CA LEU A 34 -4.17 13.45 -5.62
C LEU A 34 -5.58 13.62 -6.20
N THR A 35 -6.59 13.78 -5.35
CA THR A 35 -7.98 14.08 -5.75
C THR A 35 -8.23 15.58 -5.97
N GLY A 36 -7.16 16.39 -6.04
CA GLY A 36 -7.24 17.83 -6.30
C GLY A 36 -7.72 18.11 -7.72
N LEU A 37 -8.45 19.21 -7.89
CA LEU A 37 -9.07 19.60 -9.17
C LEU A 37 -8.45 20.85 -9.79
N TYR A 38 -7.48 21.45 -9.09
CA TYR A 38 -6.86 22.70 -9.52
C TYR A 38 -5.62 22.47 -10.39
N GLY A 39 -4.93 21.32 -10.31
CA GLY A 39 -3.73 21.08 -11.10
C GLY A 39 -2.47 21.72 -10.50
N ASP A 40 -2.50 22.12 -9.23
CA ASP A 40 -1.37 22.76 -8.53
C ASP A 40 -0.09 21.89 -8.58
N VAL A 41 -0.25 20.56 -8.64
CA VAL A 41 0.86 19.61 -8.72
C VAL A 41 1.69 19.74 -10.01
N LEU A 42 1.11 20.27 -11.09
CA LEU A 42 1.77 20.42 -12.39
C LEU A 42 2.93 21.42 -12.37
N LYS A 43 2.94 22.31 -11.37
CA LYS A 43 4.02 23.29 -11.17
C LYS A 43 5.29 22.67 -10.61
N TYR A 44 5.23 21.44 -10.11
CA TYR A 44 6.33 20.83 -9.38
C TYR A 44 6.94 19.67 -10.17
N THR A 45 8.15 19.89 -10.66
CA THR A 45 8.97 18.87 -11.30
C THR A 45 9.96 18.29 -10.31
N ASN A 46 10.17 16.98 -10.34
CA ASN A 46 11.19 16.25 -9.57
C ASN A 46 11.18 16.47 -8.04
N SER A 47 10.08 16.95 -7.47
CA SER A 47 9.97 17.15 -6.02
C SER A 47 9.95 15.83 -5.26
N LYS A 48 10.63 15.81 -4.10
CA LYS A 48 10.51 14.71 -3.14
C LYS A 48 9.12 14.75 -2.52
N ILE A 49 8.37 13.66 -2.67
CA ILE A 49 7.02 13.58 -2.15
C ILE A 49 7.06 13.33 -0.64
N ILE A 50 6.47 14.25 0.12
CA ILE A 50 6.19 14.11 1.55
C ILE A 50 4.73 13.72 1.74
N ARG A 51 4.52 12.81 2.68
CA ARG A 51 3.19 12.39 3.09
C ARG A 51 2.78 13.08 4.39
N ALA A 52 1.53 13.55 4.44
CA ALA A 52 0.89 13.91 5.69
C ALA A 52 0.48 12.65 6.48
N PRO A 53 0.69 12.59 7.81
CA PRO A 53 0.26 11.49 8.66
C PRO A 53 -1.27 11.36 8.68
N ASP A 54 -1.75 10.13 8.80
CA ASP A 54 -3.19 9.80 8.94
C ASP A 54 -3.57 9.34 10.35
N ARG A 55 -2.63 9.34 11.29
CA ARG A 55 -2.83 9.07 12.72
C ARG A 55 -1.86 9.92 13.53
N PHE A 56 -2.24 10.23 14.77
CA PHE A 56 -1.31 10.73 15.77
C PHE A 56 -0.41 9.59 16.29
N SER A 57 0.62 9.94 17.06
CA SER A 57 1.58 8.99 17.64
C SER A 57 0.93 7.96 18.59
N ASP A 58 -0.19 8.32 19.21
CA ASP A 58 -1.00 7.44 20.07
C ASP A 58 -1.98 6.56 19.27
N GLY A 59 -2.00 6.68 17.94
CA GLY A 59 -2.89 5.95 17.04
C GLY A 59 -4.29 6.57 16.86
N SER A 60 -4.63 7.63 17.60
CA SER A 60 -5.90 8.36 17.43
C SER A 60 -5.94 9.13 16.10
N ILE A 61 -7.16 9.38 15.58
CA ILE A 61 -7.34 10.15 14.34
C ILE A 61 -7.95 11.54 14.57
N PHE A 62 -8.33 11.87 15.80
CA PHE A 62 -8.71 13.22 16.19
C PHE A 62 -8.49 13.43 17.69
N ARG A 63 -8.32 14.68 18.12
CA ARG A 63 -8.28 15.11 19.52
C ARG A 63 -9.17 16.34 19.70
N GLU A 64 -10.01 16.33 20.73
CA GLU A 64 -10.81 17.51 21.07
C GLU A 64 -9.91 18.58 21.68
N VAL A 65 -10.01 19.81 21.18
CA VAL A 65 -9.23 20.95 21.69
C VAL A 65 -10.12 21.87 22.51
N GLU A 66 -11.26 22.26 21.94
CA GLU A 66 -12.20 23.23 22.53
C GLU A 66 -13.63 22.92 22.08
N GLY A 67 -14.63 23.32 22.88
CA GLY A 67 -16.02 23.26 22.42
C GLY A 67 -17.06 23.55 23.49
N ARG A 68 -18.25 23.97 23.04
CA ARG A 68 -19.47 24.11 23.87
C ARG A 68 -20.67 23.60 23.07
N ASN A 69 -21.49 22.76 23.72
CA ASN A 69 -22.76 22.23 23.19
C ASN A 69 -22.65 21.64 21.76
N ILE A 70 -23.05 22.43 20.76
CA ILE A 70 -23.26 22.01 19.37
C ILE A 70 -22.04 22.20 18.46
N TYR A 71 -21.05 23.00 18.86
CA TYR A 71 -19.81 23.25 18.12
C TYR A 71 -18.61 22.75 18.90
N LYS A 72 -17.71 22.03 18.22
CA LYS A 72 -16.42 21.57 18.77
C LYS A 72 -15.31 21.78 17.76
N ILE A 73 -14.11 22.05 18.26
CA ILE A 73 -12.87 22.12 17.48
C ILE A 73 -12.08 20.86 17.77
N PHE A 74 -11.70 20.18 16.69
CA PHE A 74 -10.86 18.98 16.74
C PHE A 74 -9.54 19.23 16.00
N GLU A 75 -8.45 18.73 16.57
CA GLU A 75 -7.20 18.52 15.85
C GLU A 75 -7.23 17.16 15.17
N VAL A 76 -6.91 17.13 13.88
CA VAL A 76 -6.97 15.95 13.01
C VAL A 76 -5.69 15.85 12.20
N PRO A 77 -5.08 14.66 12.05
CA PRO A 77 -3.93 14.49 11.16
C PRO A 77 -4.30 14.84 9.71
N ALA A 78 -3.47 15.65 9.05
CA ALA A 78 -3.74 16.24 7.74
C ALA A 78 -3.90 15.20 6.61
N GLY A 79 -3.36 13.99 6.78
CA GLY A 79 -3.47 12.88 5.85
C GLY A 79 -4.73 12.02 6.02
N VAL A 80 -5.55 12.26 7.06
CA VAL A 80 -6.84 11.57 7.25
C VAL A 80 -7.77 11.95 6.09
N THR A 81 -8.58 11.00 5.65
CA THR A 81 -9.64 11.19 4.65
C THR A 81 -10.97 11.53 5.32
N PHE A 82 -11.86 12.24 4.62
CA PHE A 82 -13.16 12.61 5.20
C PHE A 82 -14.04 11.40 5.53
N ASP A 83 -13.97 10.32 4.75
CA ASP A 83 -14.69 9.08 5.07
C ASP A 83 -14.30 8.53 6.45
N LYS A 84 -12.99 8.34 6.72
CA LYS A 84 -12.47 7.86 8.00
C LYS A 84 -12.81 8.80 9.14
N LEU A 85 -12.70 10.12 8.91
CA LEU A 85 -13.01 11.11 9.93
C LEU A 85 -14.50 11.10 10.30
N ILE A 86 -15.39 11.06 9.31
CA ILE A 86 -16.84 11.04 9.53
C ILE A 86 -17.25 9.74 10.22
N ASP A 87 -16.69 8.59 9.81
CA ASP A 87 -16.96 7.30 10.44
C ASP A 87 -16.62 7.29 11.94
N GLU A 88 -15.56 8.00 12.36
CA GLU A 88 -15.18 8.10 13.78
C GLU A 88 -15.93 9.22 14.53
N LEU A 89 -16.07 10.42 13.97
CA LEU A 89 -16.77 11.52 14.63
C LEU A 89 -18.27 11.24 14.82
N SER A 90 -18.90 10.56 13.85
CA SER A 90 -20.33 10.27 13.89
C SER A 90 -20.73 9.34 15.03
N LYS A 91 -19.80 8.54 15.58
CA LYS A 91 -20.03 7.75 16.81
C LYS A 91 -20.40 8.63 18.01
N ASN A 92 -19.96 9.88 18.00
CA ASN A 92 -20.29 10.89 19.02
C ASN A 92 -21.33 11.92 18.51
N ASN A 93 -22.00 11.63 17.39
CA ASN A 93 -22.95 12.51 16.69
C ASN A 93 -22.34 13.84 16.19
N TYR A 94 -21.02 13.91 16.02
CA TYR A 94 -20.34 15.07 15.43
C TYR A 94 -20.00 14.80 13.96
N TYR A 95 -19.99 15.87 13.17
CA TYR A 95 -19.61 15.86 11.76
C TYR A 95 -18.79 17.11 11.45
N PRO A 96 -17.86 17.07 10.48
CA PRO A 96 -17.18 18.29 10.02
C PRO A 96 -18.22 19.33 9.57
N ALA A 97 -18.05 20.60 9.95
CA ALA A 97 -18.97 21.66 9.58
C ALA A 97 -19.03 21.89 8.06
N ILE A 98 -17.93 21.58 7.38
CA ILE A 98 -17.80 21.63 5.93
C ILE A 98 -16.91 20.47 5.45
N PHE A 99 -17.35 19.78 4.40
CA PHE A 99 -16.59 18.67 3.80
C PHE A 99 -16.96 18.46 2.33
N PRO A 100 -16.08 17.90 1.49
CA PRO A 100 -16.36 17.65 0.08
C PRO A 100 -17.45 16.58 -0.09
N LEU A 101 -18.20 16.62 -1.20
CA LEU A 101 -19.16 15.55 -1.50
C LEU A 101 -18.45 14.22 -1.86
N TYR A 102 -17.19 14.29 -2.32
CA TYR A 102 -16.34 13.12 -2.52
C TYR A 102 -15.39 12.93 -1.32
N LEU A 103 -15.64 11.87 -0.53
CA LEU A 103 -15.06 11.72 0.81
C LEU A 103 -13.63 11.16 0.85
N LYS A 104 -13.08 10.73 -0.29
CA LYS A 104 -11.71 10.17 -0.35
C LYS A 104 -10.62 11.24 -0.39
N GLY A 105 -10.95 12.52 -0.45
CA GLY A 105 -9.99 13.60 -0.27
C GLY A 105 -9.48 13.68 1.17
N THR A 106 -8.25 14.16 1.36
CA THR A 106 -7.67 14.34 2.71
C THR A 106 -8.06 15.67 3.33
N ILE A 107 -8.11 15.73 4.67
CA ILE A 107 -8.47 16.94 5.42
C ILE A 107 -7.48 18.08 5.12
N GLY A 108 -6.19 17.77 5.09
CA GLY A 108 -5.13 18.73 4.77
C GLY A 108 -5.24 19.27 3.35
N GLY A 109 -5.48 18.39 2.38
CA GLY A 109 -5.66 18.78 0.98
C GLY A 109 -6.84 19.73 0.80
N PHE A 110 -7.99 19.40 1.40
CA PHE A 110 -9.20 20.22 1.36
C PHE A 110 -9.02 21.58 2.06
N THR A 111 -8.26 21.62 3.15
CA THR A 111 -8.00 22.85 3.91
C THR A 111 -7.08 23.80 3.15
N VAL A 112 -5.99 23.29 2.56
CA VAL A 112 -5.06 24.09 1.75
C VAL A 112 -5.70 24.57 0.46
N SER A 113 -6.55 23.75 -0.17
CA SER A 113 -7.30 24.15 -1.36
C SER A 113 -8.51 25.02 -1.05
N ASN A 114 -8.69 25.47 0.21
CA ASN A 114 -9.84 26.24 0.69
C ASN A 114 -11.18 25.71 0.11
N GLY A 115 -11.41 24.42 0.33
CA GLY A 115 -12.48 23.68 -0.33
C GLY A 115 -13.89 24.07 0.11
N SER A 116 -14.86 23.54 -0.63
CA SER A 116 -16.30 23.65 -0.34
C SER A 116 -17.03 22.34 -0.66
N GLY A 117 -18.27 22.21 -0.20
CA GLY A 117 -19.08 21.00 -0.34
C GLY A 117 -20.32 20.99 0.54
N PHE A 118 -20.58 19.87 1.20
CA PHE A 118 -21.67 19.77 2.17
C PHE A 118 -21.39 20.73 3.34
N GLY A 119 -22.42 21.42 3.82
CA GLY A 119 -22.31 22.48 4.83
C GLY A 119 -22.00 23.87 4.25
N SER A 120 -21.63 23.97 2.97
CA SER A 120 -21.22 25.26 2.37
C SER A 120 -22.34 26.29 2.22
N TYR A 121 -23.60 25.90 2.33
CA TYR A 121 -24.68 26.88 2.34
C TYR A 121 -24.54 27.80 3.57
N LYS A 122 -24.30 27.23 4.76
CA LYS A 122 -24.01 28.02 5.98
C LYS A 122 -22.54 28.39 6.15
N PHE A 123 -21.64 27.44 5.98
CA PHE A 123 -20.23 27.56 6.32
C PHE A 123 -19.35 27.97 5.14
N GLY A 124 -19.92 28.18 3.95
CA GLY A 124 -19.24 28.81 2.82
C GLY A 124 -18.03 28.01 2.34
N PHE A 125 -16.86 28.66 2.34
CA PHE A 125 -15.57 28.01 2.13
C PHE A 125 -14.84 27.79 3.46
N VAL A 126 -13.82 26.92 3.45
CA VAL A 126 -12.96 26.68 4.64
C VAL A 126 -12.39 27.99 5.21
N LYS A 127 -11.98 28.91 4.34
CA LYS A 127 -11.50 30.27 4.61
C LYS A 127 -12.33 31.23 3.76
N GLY A 128 -13.42 31.72 4.34
CA GLY A 128 -14.30 32.72 3.74
C GLY A 128 -14.28 34.03 4.53
N LYS A 129 -15.44 34.48 4.99
CA LYS A 129 -15.55 35.60 5.96
C LYS A 129 -15.03 35.20 7.35
N LYS A 130 -15.08 33.89 7.66
CA LYS A 130 -14.56 33.24 8.85
C LYS A 130 -13.74 32.01 8.42
N THR A 131 -12.72 31.70 9.22
CA THR A 131 -11.94 30.47 9.11
C THR A 131 -12.64 29.34 9.86
N ILE A 132 -12.95 28.26 9.14
CA ILE A 132 -13.62 27.06 9.66
C ILE A 132 -12.61 25.96 9.95
N ASN A 133 -11.63 25.77 9.04
CA ASN A 133 -10.50 24.87 9.27
C ASN A 133 -9.18 25.61 9.06
N GLU A 134 -8.17 25.23 9.83
CA GLU A 134 -6.84 25.81 9.82
C GLU A 134 -5.79 24.72 9.77
N LEU A 135 -4.88 24.81 8.80
CA LEU A 135 -3.69 23.97 8.76
C LEU A 135 -2.66 24.55 9.73
N ILE A 136 -2.37 23.84 10.82
CA ILE A 136 -1.34 24.27 11.79
C ILE A 136 0.05 24.05 11.19
N ASP A 137 0.28 22.84 10.67
CA ASP A 137 1.47 22.45 9.94
C ASP A 137 1.10 21.37 8.90
N TYR A 138 2.07 20.80 8.18
CA TYR A 138 1.77 19.76 7.19
C TYR A 138 1.21 18.46 7.78
N LYS A 139 1.24 18.31 9.11
CA LYS A 139 0.82 17.12 9.85
C LYS A 139 -0.56 17.26 10.48
N VAL A 140 -0.98 18.45 10.87
CA VAL A 140 -2.18 18.66 11.71
C VAL A 140 -3.07 19.78 11.18
N VAL A 141 -4.37 19.51 11.17
CA VAL A 141 -5.43 20.47 10.84
C VAL A 141 -6.36 20.63 12.04
N ARG A 142 -6.69 21.87 12.41
CA ARG A 142 -7.84 22.19 13.27
C ARG A 142 -9.08 22.31 12.42
N ILE A 143 -10.11 21.57 12.77
CA ILE A 143 -11.40 21.59 12.08
C ILE A 143 -12.52 21.98 13.04
N LEU A 144 -13.49 22.73 12.52
CA LEU A 144 -14.79 22.88 13.18
C LEU A 144 -15.67 21.67 12.88
N ALA A 145 -16.20 21.06 13.92
CA ALA A 145 -17.23 20.04 13.84
C ALA A 145 -18.50 20.49 14.56
N VAL A 146 -19.63 19.97 14.10
CA VAL A 146 -20.96 20.33 14.56
C VAL A 146 -21.79 19.09 14.87
N LYS A 147 -22.65 19.20 15.88
CA LYS A 147 -23.55 18.13 16.33
C LYS A 147 -24.90 18.21 15.64
N TYR A 148 -25.11 17.39 14.60
CA TYR A 148 -26.37 17.33 13.85
C TYR A 148 -26.59 15.93 13.26
N PRO A 149 -26.95 14.92 14.07
CA PRO A 149 -27.18 13.56 13.59
C PRO A 149 -28.41 13.42 12.68
N GLU A 150 -29.33 14.39 12.75
CA GLU A 150 -30.56 14.44 11.96
C GLU A 150 -30.75 15.79 11.30
N LEU A 151 -31.27 15.74 10.08
CA LEU A 151 -31.55 16.88 9.21
C LEU A 151 -33.00 16.82 8.75
N ILE A 152 -33.61 17.99 8.66
CA ILE A 152 -34.90 18.22 8.04
C ILE A 152 -34.67 18.56 6.57
N GLU A 153 -35.33 17.84 5.66
CA GLU A 153 -35.29 18.08 4.23
C GLU A 153 -36.49 18.94 3.79
N THR A 154 -36.23 19.99 3.02
CA THR A 154 -37.25 20.85 2.41
C THR A 154 -36.82 21.36 1.03
N GLU A 155 -37.78 21.65 0.16
CA GLU A 155 -37.53 22.27 -1.16
C GLU A 155 -37.52 23.81 -1.09
N GLY A 156 -38.06 24.39 -0.01
CA GLY A 156 -38.06 25.82 0.24
C GLY A 156 -36.72 26.31 0.80
N GLU A 157 -36.21 27.42 0.26
CA GLU A 157 -35.00 28.05 0.81
C GLU A 157 -35.26 28.54 2.25
N ASN A 158 -34.39 28.17 3.18
CA ASN A 158 -34.54 28.50 4.59
C ASN A 158 -33.24 29.02 5.20
N LYS A 159 -33.31 30.12 5.97
CA LYS A 159 -32.15 30.76 6.62
C LYS A 159 -31.41 29.87 7.64
N PHE A 160 -32.07 28.84 8.14
CA PHE A 160 -31.49 27.86 9.07
C PHE A 160 -30.83 26.67 8.36
N ALA A 161 -30.96 26.55 7.03
CA ALA A 161 -30.31 25.49 6.27
C ALA A 161 -28.79 25.56 6.42
N TRP A 162 -28.17 24.39 6.54
CA TRP A 162 -26.72 24.25 6.59
C TRP A 162 -26.15 23.75 5.28
N SER A 163 -26.92 22.95 4.55
CA SER A 163 -26.59 22.48 3.21
C SER A 163 -27.73 22.77 2.26
N ALA A 164 -27.39 23.00 0.99
CA ALA A 164 -28.35 23.07 -0.10
C ALA A 164 -27.77 22.30 -1.29
N LEU A 165 -28.46 21.25 -1.72
CA LEU A 165 -28.04 20.36 -2.80
C LEU A 165 -28.92 20.58 -4.02
N ILE A 166 -28.29 20.58 -5.19
CA ILE A 166 -28.94 20.77 -6.48
C ILE A 166 -29.08 19.39 -7.12
N TYR A 167 -30.31 19.01 -7.44
CA TYR A 167 -30.65 17.86 -8.26
C TYR A 167 -31.17 18.34 -9.61
N LYS A 168 -31.45 17.42 -10.53
CA LYS A 168 -31.83 17.76 -11.92
C LYS A 168 -33.02 18.71 -12.00
N ASP A 169 -34.04 18.47 -11.16
CA ASP A 169 -35.31 19.18 -11.23
C ASP A 169 -35.64 19.97 -9.96
N THR A 170 -34.86 19.81 -8.88
CA THR A 170 -35.17 20.40 -7.57
C THR A 170 -33.91 20.82 -6.80
N ILE A 171 -34.06 21.77 -5.88
CA ILE A 171 -33.05 22.13 -4.89
C ILE A 171 -33.56 21.70 -3.53
N LYS A 172 -32.76 20.94 -2.79
CA LYS A 172 -33.09 20.48 -1.45
C LYS A 172 -32.22 21.18 -0.42
N TYR A 173 -32.87 21.78 0.58
CA TYR A 173 -32.24 22.43 1.72
C TYR A 173 -32.32 21.49 2.92
N TYR A 174 -31.20 21.40 3.66
CA TYR A 174 -31.07 20.54 4.82
C TYR A 174 -30.81 21.37 6.06
N ILE A 175 -31.71 21.25 7.04
CA ILE A 175 -31.73 22.06 8.25
C ILE A 175 -31.54 21.14 9.46
N PRO A 176 -30.62 21.41 10.40
CA PRO A 176 -30.50 20.58 11.60
C PRO A 176 -31.81 20.45 12.37
N SER A 177 -32.16 19.23 12.80
CA SER A 177 -33.46 18.94 13.43
C SER A 177 -33.69 19.70 14.74
N PHE A 178 -32.64 20.17 15.42
CA PHE A 178 -32.79 21.01 16.61
C PHE A 178 -33.40 22.39 16.31
N TYR A 179 -33.47 22.83 15.05
CA TYR A 179 -34.24 24.01 14.63
C TYR A 179 -35.74 23.74 14.46
N ASN A 180 -36.23 22.50 14.59
CA ASN A 180 -37.62 22.15 14.33
C ASN A 180 -38.61 22.99 15.16
N LYS A 181 -38.27 23.22 16.44
CA LYS A 181 -39.07 24.04 17.37
C LYS A 181 -39.26 25.49 16.92
N ILE A 182 -38.42 25.98 16.02
CA ILE A 182 -38.45 27.35 15.50
C ILE A 182 -39.16 27.39 14.13
N ILE A 183 -39.06 26.31 13.36
CA ILE A 183 -39.59 26.23 11.99
C ILE A 183 -41.08 25.86 12.00
N ASN A 184 -41.55 25.08 12.99
CA ASN A 184 -42.96 24.74 13.19
C ASN A 184 -43.65 24.09 11.96
N GLU A 185 -42.91 23.27 11.20
CA GLU A 185 -43.40 22.57 10.01
C GLU A 185 -43.17 21.06 10.10
N ASN A 186 -44.12 20.25 9.64
CA ASN A 186 -44.04 18.78 9.63
C ASN A 186 -43.22 18.27 8.43
N PHE A 187 -41.93 18.53 8.44
CA PHE A 187 -41.03 18.07 7.38
C PHE A 187 -40.46 16.67 7.63
N LYS A 188 -40.00 16.04 6.54
CA LYS A 188 -39.30 14.76 6.57
C LYS A 188 -37.94 14.90 7.25
N SER A 189 -37.73 14.13 8.32
CA SER A 189 -36.41 13.97 8.96
C SER A 189 -35.59 12.90 8.22
N VAL A 190 -34.30 13.15 8.07
CA VAL A 190 -33.32 12.27 7.41
C VAL A 190 -32.07 12.19 8.29
N SER A 191 -31.55 10.98 8.47
CA SER A 191 -30.26 10.78 9.15
C SER A 191 -29.12 11.36 8.32
N THR A 192 -28.26 12.16 8.97
CA THR A 192 -27.06 12.75 8.34
C THR A 192 -26.14 11.67 7.75
N ASN A 193 -25.92 10.56 8.47
CA ASN A 193 -25.11 9.44 7.99
C ASN A 193 -25.67 8.83 6.70
N ASN A 194 -26.99 8.61 6.65
CA ASN A 194 -27.62 8.00 5.48
C ASN A 194 -27.55 8.94 4.27
N LEU A 195 -27.77 10.23 4.47
CA LEU A 195 -27.64 11.24 3.43
C LEU A 195 -26.20 11.34 2.88
N ILE A 196 -25.20 11.36 3.76
CA ILE A 196 -23.78 11.37 3.34
C ILE A 196 -23.45 10.12 2.52
N LYS A 197 -23.91 8.94 2.95
CA LYS A 197 -23.72 7.68 2.21
C LYS A 197 -24.39 7.72 0.84
N SER A 198 -25.63 8.20 0.74
CA SER A 198 -26.34 8.29 -0.54
C SER A 198 -25.65 9.26 -1.51
N ILE A 199 -25.21 10.42 -1.02
CA ILE A 199 -24.43 11.39 -1.80
C ILE A 199 -23.13 10.78 -2.30
N ASN A 200 -22.40 10.08 -1.44
CA ASN A 200 -21.13 9.48 -1.83
C ASN A 200 -21.28 8.38 -2.90
N ILE A 201 -22.35 7.58 -2.84
CA ILE A 201 -22.71 6.61 -3.91
C ILE A 201 -23.01 7.35 -5.21
N GLU A 202 -23.81 8.42 -5.12
CA GLU A 202 -24.20 9.22 -6.28
C GLU A 202 -23.01 9.89 -6.96
N ILE A 203 -22.12 10.51 -6.19
CA ILE A 203 -20.87 11.09 -6.68
C ILE A 203 -19.97 10.02 -7.27
N SER A 204 -19.84 8.85 -6.64
CA SER A 204 -18.99 7.78 -7.17
C SER A 204 -19.47 7.26 -8.52
N SER A 205 -20.76 7.40 -8.84
CA SER A 205 -21.32 6.98 -10.14
C SER A 205 -20.83 7.80 -11.34
N ILE A 206 -20.22 8.98 -11.13
CA ILE A 206 -19.64 9.78 -12.21
C ILE A 206 -18.31 9.18 -12.72
N PHE A 207 -17.71 8.26 -11.96
CA PHE A 207 -16.46 7.61 -12.30
C PHE A 207 -16.71 6.47 -13.28
N LYS A 208 -16.68 6.79 -14.56
CA LYS A 208 -16.91 5.82 -15.65
C LYS A 208 -15.80 5.87 -16.69
N ARG A 209 -15.65 4.76 -17.41
CA ARG A 209 -14.57 4.56 -18.38
C ARG A 209 -14.68 5.53 -19.55
N ASN A 210 -13.54 6.13 -19.94
CA ASN A 210 -13.41 7.15 -20.99
C ASN A 210 -14.07 8.52 -20.67
N TYR A 211 -14.50 8.74 -19.42
CA TYR A 211 -15.01 10.03 -18.97
C TYR A 211 -14.13 10.63 -17.88
N VAL A 212 -14.14 11.95 -17.81
CA VAL A 212 -13.45 12.76 -16.80
C VAL A 212 -14.49 13.39 -15.87
N PRO A 213 -14.30 13.36 -14.55
CA PRO A 213 -15.14 14.10 -13.61
C PRO A 213 -15.03 15.61 -13.85
N ILE A 214 -16.16 16.30 -13.95
CA ILE A 214 -16.23 17.75 -14.15
C ILE A 214 -16.93 18.38 -12.95
N ILE A 215 -16.34 19.46 -12.44
CA ILE A 215 -16.86 20.24 -11.32
C ILE A 215 -16.77 21.71 -11.69
N LEU A 216 -17.91 22.36 -11.95
CA LEU A 216 -17.97 23.76 -12.37
C LEU A 216 -18.57 24.62 -11.26
N MET A 217 -17.81 25.59 -10.78
CA MET A 217 -18.27 26.62 -9.86
C MET A 217 -18.57 27.91 -10.62
N THR A 218 -19.70 28.55 -10.32
CA THR A 218 -20.10 29.83 -10.89
C THR A 218 -20.87 30.67 -9.87
N ASN A 219 -20.99 31.97 -10.12
CA ASN A 219 -21.94 32.82 -9.38
C ASN A 219 -23.37 32.29 -9.55
N TYR A 220 -24.14 32.27 -8.46
CA TYR A 220 -25.47 31.64 -8.43
C TYR A 220 -26.43 32.19 -9.50
N GLU A 221 -26.43 33.52 -9.66
CA GLU A 221 -27.26 34.27 -10.62
C GLU A 221 -26.89 34.05 -12.09
N LYS A 222 -25.70 33.49 -12.38
CA LYS A 222 -25.29 33.23 -13.77
C LYS A 222 -25.84 31.88 -14.23
N ASN A 223 -26.49 31.85 -15.39
CA ASN A 223 -26.80 30.60 -16.07
C ASN A 223 -25.52 30.02 -16.70
N THR A 224 -25.17 28.80 -16.27
CA THR A 224 -24.07 28.02 -16.83
C THR A 224 -24.61 27.07 -17.88
N GLU A 225 -24.38 27.39 -19.15
CA GLU A 225 -24.84 26.60 -20.30
C GLU A 225 -23.70 25.73 -20.90
N PHE A 226 -23.07 24.89 -20.08
CA PHE A 226 -22.19 23.85 -20.61
C PHE A 226 -22.89 22.50 -20.55
N ASN A 227 -22.97 21.81 -21.68
CA ASN A 227 -23.61 20.50 -21.77
C ASN A 227 -22.64 19.38 -21.36
N PHE A 228 -22.86 18.83 -20.16
CA PHE A 228 -22.17 17.67 -19.62
C PHE A 228 -23.17 16.78 -18.86
N ASP A 229 -22.76 15.56 -18.52
CA ASP A 229 -23.62 14.63 -17.76
C ASP A 229 -23.70 15.08 -16.30
N PHE A 230 -24.57 16.06 -16.04
CA PHE A 230 -24.84 16.56 -14.72
C PHE A 230 -25.39 15.45 -13.83
N LYS A 231 -24.84 15.35 -12.61
CA LYS A 231 -25.27 14.39 -11.61
C LYS A 231 -25.93 15.09 -10.43
N MET A 232 -25.20 16.00 -9.80
CA MET A 232 -25.69 16.77 -8.66
C MET A 232 -24.86 18.04 -8.46
N GLY A 233 -25.30 18.93 -7.58
CA GLY A 233 -24.57 20.13 -7.23
C GLY A 233 -24.85 20.59 -5.80
N TYR A 234 -24.30 21.73 -5.43
CA TYR A 234 -24.56 22.37 -4.14
C TYR A 234 -24.41 23.89 -4.22
N ILE A 235 -24.98 24.59 -3.23
CA ILE A 235 -24.93 26.06 -3.13
C ILE A 235 -24.00 26.47 -2.00
N ILE A 236 -23.23 27.53 -2.25
CA ILE A 236 -22.35 28.18 -1.28
C ILE A 236 -22.91 29.58 -1.01
N ASN A 237 -23.11 29.97 0.27
CA ASN A 237 -23.80 31.23 0.58
C ASN A 237 -23.17 32.06 1.71
N TYR A 238 -23.51 31.81 2.99
CA TYR A 238 -23.31 32.81 4.06
C TYR A 238 -21.84 33.19 4.34
N ASN A 239 -20.96 32.20 4.53
CA ASN A 239 -19.53 32.40 4.78
C ASN A 239 -18.72 32.43 3.46
N SER A 240 -19.22 33.15 2.47
CA SER A 240 -18.60 33.29 1.15
C SER A 240 -18.65 34.75 0.72
N PRO A 241 -17.71 35.23 -0.13
CA PRO A 241 -17.76 36.60 -0.65
C PRO A 241 -19.03 36.86 -1.46
N ARG A 242 -19.55 35.84 -2.16
CA ARG A 242 -20.79 35.89 -2.96
C ARG A 242 -21.54 34.55 -2.89
N ARG A 243 -22.78 34.51 -3.38
CA ARG A 243 -23.51 33.25 -3.54
C ARG A 243 -23.01 32.52 -4.78
N TYR A 244 -22.56 31.27 -4.64
CA TYR A 244 -22.09 30.42 -5.73
C TYR A 244 -22.94 29.15 -5.83
N LYS A 245 -22.95 28.55 -7.02
CA LYS A 245 -23.37 27.15 -7.22
C LYS A 245 -22.21 26.35 -7.77
N VAL A 246 -22.12 25.09 -7.35
CA VAL A 246 -21.16 24.11 -7.85
C VAL A 246 -21.95 22.98 -8.49
N LEU A 247 -21.64 22.66 -9.74
CA LEU A 247 -22.28 21.59 -10.51
C LEU A 247 -21.27 20.48 -10.75
N ILE A 248 -21.66 19.24 -10.51
CA ILE A 248 -20.81 18.04 -10.56
C ILE A 248 -21.39 17.05 -11.56
N GLY A 249 -20.51 16.46 -12.38
CA GLY A 249 -20.90 15.46 -13.34
C GLY A 249 -19.69 14.83 -14.04
N SER A 250 -19.91 14.37 -15.26
CA SER A 250 -18.86 13.78 -16.09
C SER A 250 -18.91 14.27 -17.53
N LEU A 251 -17.77 14.24 -18.20
CA LEU A 251 -17.62 14.60 -19.62
C LEU A 251 -16.74 13.58 -20.32
N GLU A 252 -17.07 13.22 -21.56
CA GLU A 252 -16.21 12.38 -22.39
C GLU A 252 -14.83 13.03 -22.56
N GLU A 253 -13.76 12.25 -22.43
CA GLU A 253 -12.40 12.79 -22.47
C GLU A 253 -12.07 13.52 -23.78
N THR A 254 -12.65 13.07 -24.89
CA THR A 254 -12.50 13.65 -26.23
C THR A 254 -13.10 15.05 -26.34
N ARG A 255 -14.06 15.39 -25.46
CA ARG A 255 -14.74 16.69 -25.41
C ARG A 255 -14.05 17.71 -24.49
N LEU A 256 -12.91 17.37 -23.91
CA LEU A 256 -12.11 18.33 -23.13
C LEU A 256 -11.77 19.64 -23.88
N PRO A 257 -11.44 19.63 -25.19
CA PRO A 257 -11.24 20.87 -25.95
C PRO A 257 -12.48 21.79 -25.95
N GLU A 258 -13.70 21.22 -26.03
CA GLU A 258 -14.95 21.99 -25.96
C GLU A 258 -15.09 22.68 -24.60
N LEU A 259 -14.80 21.96 -23.52
CA LEU A 259 -14.83 22.50 -22.16
C LEU A 259 -13.80 23.63 -22.00
N PHE A 260 -12.58 23.46 -22.49
CA PHE A 260 -11.56 24.49 -22.37
C PHE A 260 -11.89 25.76 -23.16
N GLU A 261 -12.47 25.63 -24.36
CA GLU A 261 -12.98 26.80 -25.10
C GLU A 261 -14.15 27.48 -24.36
N TYR A 262 -15.04 26.71 -23.73
CA TYR A 262 -16.09 27.26 -22.88
C TYR A 262 -15.53 28.05 -21.68
N LEU A 263 -14.58 27.47 -20.93
CA LEU A 263 -13.94 28.11 -19.78
C LEU A 263 -13.14 29.36 -20.17
N LYS A 264 -12.50 29.34 -21.35
CA LYS A 264 -11.80 30.50 -21.91
C LYS A 264 -12.75 31.66 -22.20
N LYS A 265 -13.96 31.38 -22.70
CA LYS A 265 -15.00 32.40 -22.97
C LYS A 265 -15.70 32.86 -21.68
N ASN A 266 -15.67 32.04 -20.62
CA ASN A 266 -16.35 32.28 -19.35
C ASN A 266 -15.37 32.23 -18.17
N PRO A 267 -14.47 33.23 -18.02
CA PRO A 267 -13.42 33.22 -17.01
C PRO A 267 -13.94 33.20 -15.56
N ASP A 268 -15.20 33.61 -15.35
CA ASP A 268 -15.86 33.56 -14.03
C ASP A 268 -16.34 32.16 -13.65
N VAL A 269 -16.30 31.19 -14.58
CA VAL A 269 -16.59 29.79 -14.31
C VAL A 269 -15.27 29.07 -14.01
N LEU A 270 -15.20 28.45 -12.84
CA LEU A 270 -13.99 27.78 -12.36
C LEU A 270 -14.21 26.26 -12.34
N PRO A 271 -13.30 25.44 -12.91
CA PRO A 271 -13.40 23.98 -12.95
C PRO A 271 -12.97 23.32 -11.63
N PHE A 272 -13.17 24.03 -10.52
CA PHE A 272 -12.83 23.60 -9.17
C PHE A 272 -13.63 24.41 -8.13
N PRO A 273 -13.95 23.83 -6.98
CA PRO A 273 -14.80 24.47 -5.96
C PRO A 273 -13.99 25.27 -4.93
N TYR A 274 -13.17 26.22 -5.40
CA TYR A 274 -12.26 27.06 -4.60
C TYR A 274 -12.24 28.52 -5.10
N LEU A 275 -12.19 29.49 -4.16
CA LEU A 275 -11.92 30.92 -4.35
C LEU A 275 -10.48 31.23 -4.84
N LYS A 276 -10.06 30.66 -5.97
CA LYS A 276 -8.80 31.04 -6.61
C LYS A 276 -8.99 31.27 -8.09
N GLU A 277 -8.40 32.34 -8.57
CA GLU A 277 -8.43 32.66 -9.98
C GLU A 277 -7.48 31.77 -10.77
N TYR A 278 -7.64 31.75 -12.09
CA TYR A 278 -6.71 31.07 -12.97
C TYR A 278 -5.30 31.66 -12.84
N GLU A 279 -4.37 30.84 -12.37
CA GLU A 279 -2.94 31.08 -12.58
C GLU A 279 -2.54 31.03 -14.06
N GLU A 280 -1.34 31.55 -14.36
CA GLU A 280 -0.80 31.63 -15.73
C GLU A 280 -0.73 30.28 -16.43
N PHE A 281 -0.40 29.19 -15.73
CA PHE A 281 -0.36 27.87 -16.37
C PHE A 281 -1.76 27.38 -16.80
N HIS A 282 -2.82 27.73 -16.08
CA HIS A 282 -4.19 27.43 -16.53
C HIS A 282 -4.51 28.21 -17.79
N LYS A 283 -4.22 29.51 -17.79
CA LYS A 283 -4.48 30.39 -18.94
C LYS A 283 -3.73 29.90 -20.17
N ASP A 284 -2.49 29.45 -19.99
CA ASP A 284 -1.67 28.85 -21.04
C ASP A 284 -2.30 27.57 -21.61
N ILE A 285 -2.70 26.62 -20.76
CA ILE A 285 -3.40 25.40 -21.20
C ILE A 285 -4.71 25.74 -21.91
N LEU A 286 -5.54 26.63 -21.33
CA LEU A 286 -6.82 27.07 -21.92
C LEU A 286 -6.64 27.69 -23.31
N ARG A 287 -5.55 28.42 -23.54
CA ARG A 287 -5.25 29.04 -24.84
C ARG A 287 -4.75 28.02 -25.86
N ASN A 288 -3.90 27.10 -25.42
CA ASN A 288 -3.04 26.30 -26.30
C ASN A 288 -3.48 24.84 -26.47
N PHE A 289 -4.37 24.32 -25.64
CA PHE A 289 -4.90 22.96 -25.77
C PHE A 289 -6.07 22.91 -26.76
N LYS A 290 -5.84 22.37 -27.97
CA LYS A 290 -6.82 22.38 -29.07
C LYS A 290 -7.39 21.01 -29.45
N LYS A 291 -6.69 19.94 -29.12
CA LYS A 291 -7.06 18.57 -29.48
C LYS A 291 -6.65 17.62 -28.36
N TYR A 292 -7.53 16.67 -28.07
CA TYR A 292 -7.20 15.57 -27.17
C TYR A 292 -6.54 14.43 -27.95
N GLU A 293 -5.23 14.24 -27.74
CA GLU A 293 -4.48 13.14 -28.34
C GLU A 293 -3.40 12.66 -27.39
N ILE A 294 -3.53 11.41 -26.94
CA ILE A 294 -2.59 10.79 -26.00
C ILE A 294 -1.21 10.71 -26.64
N LYS A 295 -0.24 11.41 -26.04
CA LYS A 295 1.16 11.39 -26.49
C LYS A 295 1.94 10.29 -25.80
N VAL A 296 2.57 9.43 -26.60
CA VAL A 296 3.56 8.45 -26.11
C VAL A 296 4.90 9.14 -25.93
N ARG A 297 5.31 9.34 -24.67
CA ARG A 297 6.54 10.08 -24.33
C ARG A 297 7.78 9.19 -24.20
N SER A 298 7.61 7.87 -24.10
CA SER A 298 8.69 6.89 -24.03
C SER A 298 8.64 5.94 -25.23
N LYS A 299 9.76 5.84 -25.98
CA LYS A 299 9.88 4.93 -27.13
C LYS A 299 9.97 3.45 -26.72
N ARG A 300 10.37 3.16 -25.47
CA ARG A 300 10.54 1.78 -24.97
C ARG A 300 9.22 1.11 -24.61
N ILE A 301 8.13 1.89 -24.47
CA ILE A 301 6.89 1.41 -23.88
C ILE A 301 5.80 1.31 -24.95
N ASN A 302 5.02 0.23 -24.88
CA ASN A 302 3.92 -0.03 -25.79
C ASN A 302 2.81 1.04 -25.69
N LYS A 303 2.41 1.59 -26.84
CA LYS A 303 1.32 2.58 -26.96
C LYS A 303 0.01 2.13 -26.28
N ASN A 304 -0.37 0.86 -26.40
CA ASN A 304 -1.59 0.33 -25.79
C ASN A 304 -1.54 0.39 -24.26
N MET A 305 -0.36 0.23 -23.65
CA MET A 305 -0.20 0.37 -22.21
C MET A 305 -0.35 1.83 -21.77
N ILE A 306 0.20 2.77 -22.54
CA ILE A 306 0.04 4.22 -22.29
C ILE A 306 -1.44 4.59 -22.37
N ILE A 307 -2.15 4.11 -23.40
CA ILE A 307 -3.59 4.34 -23.56
C ILE A 307 -4.35 3.73 -22.38
N GLU A 308 -4.05 2.50 -21.97
CA GLU A 308 -4.71 1.85 -20.84
C GLU A 308 -4.49 2.61 -19.52
N ALA A 309 -3.25 3.03 -19.24
CA ALA A 309 -2.93 3.82 -18.06
C ALA A 309 -3.57 5.21 -18.05
N SER A 310 -3.72 5.84 -19.23
CA SER A 310 -4.31 7.19 -19.38
C SER A 310 -5.76 7.28 -18.92
N LYS A 311 -6.47 6.14 -18.89
CA LYS A 311 -7.86 6.02 -18.39
C LYS A 311 -7.98 6.24 -16.89
N CYS A 312 -6.87 6.22 -16.14
CA CYS A 312 -6.87 6.44 -14.71
C CYS A 312 -7.33 7.86 -14.38
N ILE A 313 -8.51 8.03 -13.78
CA ILE A 313 -9.11 9.34 -13.43
C ILE A 313 -8.60 9.96 -12.10
N ASN A 314 -7.60 9.36 -11.45
CA ASN A 314 -7.01 9.81 -10.17
C ASN A 314 -8.05 9.96 -9.03
N CYS A 315 -9.06 9.08 -9.01
CA CYS A 315 -10.09 9.04 -7.96
C CYS A 315 -9.57 8.55 -6.59
N SER A 316 -8.40 7.90 -6.53
CA SER A 316 -7.77 7.36 -5.31
C SER A 316 -8.45 6.16 -4.65
N LEU A 317 -9.54 5.61 -5.19
CA LEU A 317 -10.20 4.43 -4.62
C LEU A 317 -9.27 3.21 -4.52
N CYS A 318 -8.40 3.03 -5.51
CA CYS A 318 -7.45 1.92 -5.54
C CYS A 318 -6.39 1.96 -4.44
N LEU A 319 -6.18 3.12 -3.80
CA LEU A 319 -5.17 3.28 -2.74
C LEU A 319 -5.56 2.51 -1.48
N ASP A 320 -6.85 2.48 -1.13
CA ASP A 320 -7.33 1.80 0.08
C ASP A 320 -7.07 0.29 0.04
N SER A 321 -7.09 -0.30 -1.17
CA SER A 321 -6.83 -1.72 -1.40
C SER A 321 -5.39 -2.04 -1.82
N CYS A 322 -4.55 -1.02 -2.05
CA CYS A 322 -3.19 -1.23 -2.56
C CYS A 322 -2.24 -1.56 -1.42
N LEU A 323 -1.72 -2.79 -1.37
CA LEU A 323 -0.77 -3.22 -0.35
C LEU A 323 0.52 -2.38 -0.36
N ALA A 324 1.06 -2.04 -1.54
CA ALA A 324 2.26 -1.20 -1.66
C ALA A 324 2.04 0.19 -1.05
N TYR A 325 0.91 0.82 -1.36
CA TYR A 325 0.53 2.09 -0.77
C TYR A 325 0.26 1.97 0.73
N ASN A 326 -0.52 1.01 1.20
CA ASN A 326 -0.80 0.86 2.63
C ASN A 326 0.44 0.53 3.47
N THR A 327 1.45 -0.09 2.86
CA THR A 327 2.74 -0.42 3.50
C THR A 327 3.63 0.82 3.59
N THR A 328 3.82 1.52 2.46
CA THR A 328 4.80 2.63 2.37
C THR A 328 4.19 3.99 2.67
N ASN A 329 2.88 4.08 2.52
CA ASN A 329 2.09 5.30 2.43
C ASN A 329 2.65 6.34 1.44
N ASN A 330 3.36 5.88 0.42
CA ASN A 330 3.92 6.71 -0.63
C ASN A 330 3.14 6.51 -1.92
N ILE A 331 2.56 7.60 -2.43
CA ILE A 331 1.75 7.58 -3.65
C ILE A 331 2.54 7.10 -4.87
N LEU A 332 3.86 7.31 -4.90
CA LEU A 332 4.73 6.91 -6.01
C LEU A 332 4.75 5.40 -6.23
N TYR A 333 4.57 4.62 -5.16
CA TYR A 333 4.54 3.16 -5.21
C TYR A 333 3.13 2.58 -5.42
N SER A 334 2.13 3.45 -5.52
CA SER A 334 0.75 3.07 -5.83
C SER A 334 0.51 3.00 -7.35
N PRO A 335 -0.61 2.39 -7.79
CA PRO A 335 -1.01 2.43 -9.19
C PRO A 335 -1.08 3.86 -9.76
N LEU A 336 -1.60 4.82 -8.99
CA LEU A 336 -1.72 6.22 -9.42
C LEU A 336 -0.35 6.81 -9.75
N GLY A 337 0.58 6.76 -8.80
CA GLY A 337 1.91 7.31 -8.99
C GLY A 337 2.66 6.67 -10.14
N ARG A 338 2.54 5.34 -10.32
CA ARG A 338 3.17 4.64 -11.44
C ARG A 338 2.54 5.00 -12.78
N PHE A 339 1.22 5.13 -12.86
CA PHE A 339 0.56 5.61 -14.08
C PHE A 339 0.96 7.05 -14.41
N ASP A 340 1.01 7.95 -13.44
CA ASP A 340 1.45 9.32 -13.67
C ASP A 340 2.89 9.39 -14.16
N ARG A 341 3.80 8.65 -13.52
CA ARG A 341 5.22 8.53 -13.93
C ARG A 341 5.35 7.98 -15.35
N LEU A 342 4.58 6.93 -15.67
CA LEU A 342 4.50 6.34 -17.00
C LEU A 342 4.02 7.34 -18.07
N LEU A 343 2.89 8.02 -17.81
CA LEU A 343 2.28 8.98 -18.74
C LEU A 343 3.16 10.22 -18.93
N THR A 344 4.02 10.51 -17.97
CA THR A 344 4.94 11.65 -18.00
C THR A 344 6.32 11.31 -18.56
N GLY A 345 6.54 10.04 -18.94
CA GLY A 345 7.73 9.58 -19.69
C GLY A 345 8.83 8.95 -18.84
N GLU A 346 8.58 8.66 -17.57
CA GLU A 346 9.54 7.94 -16.73
C GLU A 346 9.61 6.45 -17.14
N GLY A 347 10.81 5.88 -17.08
CA GLY A 347 11.08 4.50 -17.52
C GLY A 347 11.52 3.55 -16.41
N ASN A 348 11.67 4.02 -15.17
CA ASN A 348 12.19 3.21 -14.08
C ASN A 348 11.08 2.92 -13.05
N PHE A 349 10.67 1.67 -12.92
CA PHE A 349 9.54 1.24 -12.11
C PHE A 349 9.93 0.11 -11.17
N GLU A 350 9.67 0.30 -9.89
CA GLU A 350 9.82 -0.75 -8.91
C GLU A 350 8.80 -1.89 -9.10
N PHE A 351 9.14 -3.10 -8.67
CA PHE A 351 8.21 -4.24 -8.73
C PHE A 351 6.96 -4.01 -7.86
N CYS A 352 5.85 -4.64 -8.22
CA CYS A 352 4.60 -4.65 -7.45
C CYS A 352 4.39 -6.03 -6.83
N PHE A 353 3.65 -6.14 -5.73
CA PHE A 353 3.22 -7.43 -5.20
C PHE A 353 2.33 -8.24 -6.15
N GLY A 354 1.72 -7.58 -7.16
CA GLY A 354 0.90 -8.22 -8.18
C GLY A 354 -0.42 -8.77 -7.65
N CYS A 355 -0.97 -8.22 -6.57
CA CYS A 355 -2.12 -8.79 -5.85
C CYS A 355 -3.50 -8.55 -6.46
N ALA A 356 -3.60 -7.69 -7.49
CA ALA A 356 -4.83 -7.30 -8.18
C ALA A 356 -5.95 -6.63 -7.33
N SER A 357 -5.83 -6.49 -6.00
CA SER A 357 -6.86 -5.85 -5.16
C SER A 357 -7.21 -4.41 -5.58
N CYS A 358 -6.22 -3.67 -6.11
CA CYS A 358 -6.42 -2.32 -6.64
C CYS A 358 -7.23 -2.29 -7.94
N GLN A 359 -7.18 -3.34 -8.74
CA GLN A 359 -7.95 -3.47 -9.99
C GLN A 359 -9.44 -3.63 -9.70
N GLU A 360 -9.79 -4.41 -8.67
CA GLU A 360 -11.17 -4.64 -8.25
C GLU A 360 -11.81 -3.38 -7.68
N ALA A 361 -11.02 -2.56 -6.99
CA ALA A 361 -11.45 -1.27 -6.48
C ALA A 361 -11.51 -0.17 -7.56
N CYS A 362 -11.07 -0.44 -8.80
CA CYS A 362 -11.03 0.56 -9.86
C CYS A 362 -12.40 0.67 -10.55
N PRO A 363 -13.14 1.78 -10.41
CA PRO A 363 -14.46 1.93 -11.03
C PRO A 363 -14.40 2.02 -12.56
N VAL A 364 -13.22 2.33 -13.12
CA VAL A 364 -12.99 2.45 -14.57
C VAL A 364 -12.62 1.11 -15.22
N GLY A 365 -12.31 0.08 -14.43
CA GLY A 365 -11.96 -1.25 -14.93
C GLY A 365 -10.64 -1.29 -15.71
N ILE A 366 -9.63 -0.55 -15.26
CA ILE A 366 -8.28 -0.56 -15.83
C ILE A 366 -7.61 -1.90 -15.51
N ASN A 367 -6.89 -2.51 -16.46
CA ASN A 367 -6.10 -3.71 -16.20
C ASN A 367 -4.81 -3.39 -15.40
N ILE A 368 -4.99 -2.96 -14.14
CA ILE A 368 -3.90 -2.52 -13.26
C ILE A 368 -2.90 -3.65 -13.04
N SER A 369 -3.35 -4.89 -12.79
CA SER A 369 -2.43 -5.99 -12.48
C SER A 369 -1.43 -6.23 -13.61
N ASN A 370 -1.93 -6.34 -14.84
CA ASN A 370 -1.07 -6.58 -16.00
C ASN A 370 -0.09 -5.43 -16.24
N LEU A 371 -0.54 -4.17 -16.11
CA LEU A 371 0.35 -3.02 -16.24
C LEU A 371 1.46 -3.06 -15.19
N MET A 372 1.12 -3.29 -13.92
CA MET A 372 2.10 -3.33 -12.82
C MET A 372 3.15 -4.44 -12.96
N GLU A 373 2.79 -5.56 -13.58
CA GLU A 373 3.72 -6.69 -13.85
C GLU A 373 4.68 -6.41 -15.01
N ILE A 374 4.24 -5.65 -16.02
CA ILE A 374 5.05 -5.40 -17.22
C ILE A 374 6.01 -4.22 -16.99
N LEU A 375 5.60 -3.20 -16.23
CA LEU A 375 6.39 -1.98 -16.05
C LEU A 375 7.87 -2.18 -15.68
N PRO A 376 8.23 -3.09 -14.73
CA PRO A 376 9.64 -3.33 -14.39
C PRO A 376 10.51 -3.81 -15.56
N GLN A 377 9.93 -4.37 -16.62
CA GLN A 377 10.67 -4.84 -17.81
C GLN A 377 11.33 -3.70 -18.59
N PHE A 378 10.89 -2.45 -18.38
CA PHE A 378 11.42 -1.28 -19.09
C PHE A 378 12.57 -0.60 -18.34
N ASN A 379 12.92 -1.08 -17.14
CA ASN A 379 13.99 -0.52 -16.35
C ASN A 379 15.35 -0.79 -16.99
N GLU A 380 16.24 0.20 -16.92
CA GLU A 380 17.64 0.03 -17.31
C GLU A 380 18.37 -0.89 -16.33
N ASN A 381 18.12 -0.68 -15.03
CA ASN A 381 18.67 -1.48 -13.95
C ASN A 381 17.54 -2.27 -13.29
N LYS A 382 17.59 -3.60 -13.41
CA LYS A 382 16.61 -4.49 -12.80
C LYS A 382 16.90 -4.63 -11.31
N GLU A 383 15.96 -4.21 -10.48
CA GLU A 383 16.01 -4.45 -9.05
C GLU A 383 15.64 -5.92 -8.80
N THR A 384 16.63 -6.77 -8.59
CA THR A 384 16.42 -8.16 -8.19
C THR A 384 16.33 -8.24 -6.68
N VAL A 385 15.35 -9.00 -6.19
CA VAL A 385 15.34 -9.44 -4.80
C VAL A 385 15.67 -10.93 -4.81
N GLU A 386 16.74 -11.29 -4.12
CA GLU A 386 17.14 -12.70 -4.00
C GLU A 386 16.10 -13.46 -3.19
N LEU A 387 15.63 -14.55 -3.80
CA LEU A 387 14.72 -15.48 -3.18
C LEU A 387 15.50 -16.74 -2.84
N GLU A 388 15.67 -17.01 -1.56
CA GLU A 388 16.40 -18.19 -1.11
C GLU A 388 15.61 -19.48 -1.40
N THR A 389 16.27 -20.42 -2.06
CA THR A 389 15.80 -21.81 -2.20
C THR A 389 16.78 -22.72 -1.47
N THR A 390 16.27 -23.50 -0.53
CA THR A 390 17.07 -24.47 0.22
C THR A 390 16.79 -25.88 -0.27
N ASP A 391 17.67 -26.80 0.10
CA ASP A 391 17.38 -28.22 -0.05
C ASP A 391 16.38 -28.69 1.02
N VAL A 392 15.87 -29.91 0.87
CA VAL A 392 14.91 -30.53 1.80
C VAL A 392 15.63 -31.40 2.84
N THR A 393 14.94 -31.73 3.93
CA THR A 393 15.49 -32.61 4.96
C THR A 393 15.52 -34.07 4.50
N ARG A 394 16.30 -34.91 5.21
CA ARG A 394 16.37 -36.34 4.93
C ARG A 394 15.01 -37.05 5.02
N THR A 395 14.17 -36.66 5.98
CA THR A 395 12.81 -37.20 6.15
C THR A 395 11.97 -37.03 4.89
N ILE A 396 12.07 -35.87 4.23
CA ILE A 396 11.36 -35.59 2.98
C ILE A 396 11.84 -36.51 1.84
N TYR A 397 13.15 -36.76 1.73
CA TYR A 397 13.69 -37.72 0.76
C TYR A 397 13.26 -39.16 1.04
N GLU A 398 13.10 -39.53 2.30
CA GLU A 398 12.59 -40.86 2.68
C GLU A 398 11.12 -41.04 2.25
N LEU A 399 10.28 -40.00 2.37
CA LEU A 399 8.92 -40.00 1.84
C LEU A 399 8.88 -40.15 0.32
N GLU A 400 9.74 -39.44 -0.42
CA GLU A 400 9.87 -39.60 -1.87
C GLU A 400 10.20 -41.06 -2.26
N LYS A 401 11.16 -41.67 -1.57
CA LYS A 401 11.56 -43.08 -1.82
C LYS A 401 10.42 -44.06 -1.51
N ASN A 402 9.65 -43.79 -0.47
CA ASN A 402 8.49 -44.61 -0.11
C ASN A 402 7.39 -44.51 -1.17
N LEU A 403 7.09 -43.30 -1.68
CA LEU A 403 6.17 -43.09 -2.79
C LEU A 403 6.64 -43.81 -4.06
N ASP A 404 7.93 -43.72 -4.37
CA ASP A 404 8.51 -44.42 -5.53
C ASP A 404 8.34 -45.93 -5.44
N THR A 405 8.54 -46.49 -4.24
CA THR A 405 8.46 -47.93 -4.00
C THR A 405 7.03 -48.43 -4.00
N LYS A 406 6.11 -47.70 -3.34
CA LYS A 406 4.69 -48.08 -3.26
C LYS A 406 3.99 -48.00 -4.62
N TYR A 407 4.28 -46.96 -5.41
CA TYR A 407 3.55 -46.65 -6.63
C TYR A 407 4.37 -46.87 -7.90
N ARG A 408 5.25 -47.89 -7.95
CA ARG A 408 6.10 -48.20 -9.12
C ARG A 408 5.32 -48.39 -10.42
N ASN A 409 4.07 -48.84 -10.33
CA ASN A 409 3.16 -49.06 -11.44
C ASN A 409 2.52 -47.76 -11.99
N ARG A 410 2.74 -46.62 -11.34
CA ARG A 410 2.25 -45.31 -11.79
C ARG A 410 3.37 -44.52 -12.48
N PRO A 411 3.02 -43.61 -13.43
CA PRO A 411 4.02 -42.76 -14.09
C PRO A 411 4.67 -41.80 -13.09
N VAL A 412 5.92 -41.41 -13.36
CA VAL A 412 6.63 -40.44 -12.51
C VAL A 412 6.07 -39.04 -12.76
N PHE A 413 5.80 -38.29 -11.69
CA PHE A 413 5.53 -36.85 -11.74
C PHE A 413 6.67 -36.10 -11.05
N LEU A 414 6.91 -34.85 -11.42
CA LEU A 414 7.74 -33.97 -10.60
C LEU A 414 6.91 -33.31 -9.51
N LEU A 415 7.48 -33.15 -8.32
CA LEU A 415 6.99 -32.20 -7.32
C LEU A 415 7.97 -31.03 -7.25
N PHE A 416 7.55 -29.88 -7.78
CA PHE A 416 8.33 -28.65 -7.68
C PHE A 416 8.20 -28.09 -6.26
N VAL A 417 9.23 -28.33 -5.46
CA VAL A 417 9.29 -27.88 -4.06
C VAL A 417 9.56 -26.37 -4.00
N GLY A 418 10.56 -25.91 -4.76
CA GLY A 418 10.97 -24.51 -4.78
C GLY A 418 11.15 -23.94 -3.37
N CYS A 419 10.55 -22.79 -3.11
CA CYS A 419 10.68 -22.10 -1.83
C CYS A 419 9.83 -22.70 -0.70
N ALA A 420 8.95 -23.66 -0.97
CA ALA A 420 8.16 -24.32 0.07
C ALA A 420 9.07 -25.07 1.07
N ALA A 421 10.24 -25.55 0.64
CA ALA A 421 11.23 -26.16 1.53
C ALA A 421 11.63 -25.25 2.72
N LYS A 422 11.68 -23.93 2.49
CA LYS A 422 12.00 -22.94 3.52
C LYS A 422 10.73 -22.39 4.20
N TYR A 423 9.72 -22.02 3.41
CA TYR A 423 8.60 -21.21 3.91
C TYR A 423 7.37 -22.02 4.33
N ASP A 424 7.26 -23.29 3.93
CA ASP A 424 6.17 -24.20 4.31
C ASP A 424 6.65 -25.67 4.38
N PRO A 425 7.64 -25.99 5.22
CA PRO A 425 8.20 -27.33 5.31
C PRO A 425 7.16 -28.37 5.77
N LEU A 426 6.31 -28.01 6.74
CA LEU A 426 5.21 -28.87 7.22
C LEU A 426 4.17 -29.11 6.12
N GLY A 427 3.88 -28.11 5.29
CA GLY A 427 3.00 -28.30 4.15
C GLY A 427 3.58 -29.23 3.09
N LEU A 428 4.88 -29.15 2.81
CA LEU A 428 5.56 -30.08 1.91
C LEU A 428 5.46 -31.53 2.42
N GLU A 429 5.77 -31.75 3.69
CA GLU A 429 5.68 -33.06 4.34
C GLU A 429 4.25 -33.61 4.33
N GLY A 430 3.28 -32.77 4.71
CA GLY A 430 1.87 -33.14 4.71
C GLY A 430 1.35 -33.49 3.32
N PHE A 431 1.78 -32.79 2.25
CA PHE A 431 1.38 -33.15 0.89
C PHE A 431 1.96 -34.50 0.45
N LEU A 432 3.23 -34.79 0.75
CA LEU A 432 3.83 -36.09 0.45
C LEU A 432 3.15 -37.21 1.24
N SER A 433 2.81 -36.96 2.51
CA SER A 433 2.06 -37.89 3.36
C SER A 433 0.67 -38.16 2.79
N TYR A 434 -0.02 -37.13 2.29
CA TYR A 434 -1.29 -37.30 1.58
C TYR A 434 -1.15 -38.19 0.36
N LEU A 435 -0.15 -37.97 -0.50
CA LEU A 435 0.10 -38.85 -1.66
C LEU A 435 0.39 -40.29 -1.23
N LEU A 436 1.08 -40.49 -0.10
CA LEU A 436 1.43 -41.81 0.39
C LEU A 436 0.19 -42.57 0.88
N ILE A 437 -0.69 -41.90 1.61
CA ILE A 437 -1.90 -42.47 2.23
C ILE A 437 -3.04 -42.59 1.22
N SER A 438 -3.29 -41.55 0.44
CA SER A 438 -4.48 -41.41 -0.42
C SER A 438 -4.19 -41.51 -1.92
N GLY A 439 -2.94 -41.80 -2.30
CA GLY A 439 -2.51 -41.85 -3.71
C GLY A 439 -3.29 -42.83 -4.59
N ASP A 440 -3.81 -43.92 -4.03
CA ASP A 440 -4.65 -44.89 -4.74
C ASP A 440 -5.96 -44.28 -5.27
N LYS A 441 -6.45 -43.20 -4.66
CA LYS A 441 -7.68 -42.50 -5.06
C LYS A 441 -7.48 -41.53 -6.23
N LEU A 442 -6.24 -41.29 -6.64
CA LEU A 442 -5.94 -40.35 -7.73
C LEU A 442 -6.35 -40.93 -9.09
N SER A 443 -6.92 -40.06 -9.94
CA SER A 443 -7.28 -40.41 -11.32
C SER A 443 -6.05 -40.88 -12.11
N GLN A 444 -6.26 -41.57 -13.23
CA GLN A 444 -5.16 -42.06 -14.07
C GLN A 444 -4.35 -40.94 -14.73
N GLU A 445 -4.94 -39.74 -14.87
CA GLU A 445 -4.26 -38.54 -15.38
C GLU A 445 -3.28 -37.94 -14.36
N LEU A 446 -3.34 -38.39 -13.11
CA LEU A 446 -2.51 -37.94 -12.00
C LEU A 446 -1.67 -39.10 -11.47
N SER A 447 -0.62 -38.77 -10.72
CA SER A 447 0.21 -39.79 -10.09
C SER A 447 0.61 -39.41 -8.66
N PRO A 448 0.57 -40.36 -7.71
CA PRO A 448 1.20 -40.20 -6.40
C PRO A 448 2.71 -40.46 -6.43
N ARG A 449 3.24 -41.05 -7.50
CA ARG A 449 4.67 -41.34 -7.65
C ARG A 449 5.40 -40.07 -8.08
N VAL A 450 6.10 -39.42 -7.17
CA VAL A 450 6.78 -38.15 -7.43
C VAL A 450 8.31 -38.24 -7.35
N ARG A 451 8.98 -37.34 -8.06
CA ARG A 451 10.40 -36.98 -7.90
C ARG A 451 10.54 -35.52 -7.49
N LEU A 452 11.35 -35.24 -6.48
CA LEU A 452 11.48 -33.89 -5.93
C LEU A 452 12.39 -33.01 -6.79
N VAL A 453 11.97 -31.76 -6.99
CA VAL A 453 12.83 -30.69 -7.54
C VAL A 453 13.14 -29.70 -6.41
N THR A 454 14.34 -29.81 -5.84
CA THR A 454 14.81 -29.03 -4.69
C THR A 454 15.93 -28.06 -5.11
N GLY A 455 16.16 -26.99 -4.34
CA GLY A 455 17.23 -26.00 -4.64
C GLY A 455 17.09 -25.28 -5.99
N VAL A 456 15.92 -25.30 -6.62
CA VAL A 456 15.66 -24.64 -7.91
C VAL A 456 14.62 -23.54 -7.73
N CYS A 457 14.91 -22.35 -8.24
CA CYS A 457 13.98 -21.23 -8.28
C CYS A 457 12.99 -21.38 -9.45
N CYS A 458 11.73 -20.99 -9.24
CA CYS A 458 10.70 -20.96 -10.29
C CYS A 458 10.81 -19.75 -11.24
N GLY A 459 11.79 -18.87 -11.04
CA GLY A 459 11.95 -17.63 -11.80
C GLY A 459 11.00 -16.50 -11.35
N PHE A 460 10.28 -16.65 -10.23
CA PHE A 460 9.32 -15.64 -9.80
C PHE A 460 9.96 -14.31 -9.35
N SER A 461 11.14 -14.34 -8.71
CA SER A 461 11.91 -13.13 -8.39
C SER A 461 12.32 -12.37 -9.66
N ASP A 462 12.82 -13.08 -10.66
CA ASP A 462 13.14 -12.54 -11.98
C ASP A 462 11.90 -11.97 -12.67
N TYR A 463 10.75 -12.66 -12.57
CA TYR A 463 9.50 -12.19 -13.15
C TYR A 463 9.08 -10.83 -12.58
N LEU A 464 9.14 -10.67 -11.26
CA LEU A 464 8.84 -9.40 -10.58
C LEU A 464 9.81 -8.28 -10.96
N ALA A 465 11.10 -8.62 -11.11
CA ALA A 465 12.15 -7.70 -11.53
C ALA A 465 12.06 -7.32 -13.01
N GLY A 466 11.16 -7.92 -13.79
CA GLY A 466 11.08 -7.74 -15.24
C GLY A 466 12.22 -8.45 -16.00
N ASN A 467 12.91 -9.40 -15.37
CA ASN A 467 14.01 -10.16 -15.96
C ASN A 467 13.51 -11.38 -16.76
N LEU A 468 12.89 -11.15 -17.91
CA LEU A 468 12.32 -12.23 -18.72
C LEU A 468 13.32 -13.31 -19.16
N GLU A 469 14.60 -12.97 -19.33
CA GLU A 469 15.64 -13.94 -19.66
C GLU A 469 15.92 -14.89 -18.48
N GLY A 470 16.01 -14.37 -17.25
CA GLY A 470 16.16 -15.17 -16.03
C GLY A 470 14.95 -16.08 -15.79
N VAL A 471 13.74 -15.60 -16.07
CA VAL A 471 12.51 -16.41 -16.03
C VAL A 471 12.61 -17.59 -16.99
N LYS A 472 12.95 -17.34 -18.26
CA LYS A 472 13.08 -18.40 -19.27
C LYS A 472 14.11 -19.44 -18.87
N LYS A 473 15.30 -19.01 -18.43
CA LYS A 473 16.35 -19.92 -17.92
C LYS A 473 15.85 -20.80 -16.76
N SER A 474 15.09 -20.24 -15.84
CA SER A 474 14.52 -20.97 -14.71
C SER A 474 13.49 -22.02 -15.16
N VAL A 475 12.59 -21.64 -16.07
CA VAL A 475 11.55 -22.54 -16.61
C VAL A 475 12.14 -23.64 -17.48
N GLU A 476 13.13 -23.32 -18.31
CA GLU A 476 13.89 -24.29 -19.12
C GLU A 476 14.61 -25.31 -18.23
N LYS A 477 15.21 -24.88 -17.12
CA LYS A 477 15.83 -25.79 -16.14
C LYS A 477 14.81 -26.78 -15.56
N ILE A 478 13.62 -26.32 -15.20
CA ILE A 478 12.52 -27.18 -14.71
C ILE A 478 12.09 -28.18 -15.79
N ASN A 479 11.93 -27.72 -17.03
CA ASN A 479 11.55 -28.56 -18.16
C ASN A 479 12.61 -29.62 -18.48
N ARG A 480 13.90 -29.27 -18.38
CA ARG A 480 15.00 -30.21 -18.57
C ARG A 480 14.97 -31.32 -17.52
N LEU A 481 14.81 -30.96 -16.24
CA LEU A 481 14.67 -31.94 -15.15
C LEU A 481 13.48 -32.87 -15.35
N ARG A 482 12.36 -32.35 -15.89
CA ARG A 482 11.18 -33.17 -16.20
C ARG A 482 11.48 -34.22 -17.27
N ILE A 483 12.22 -33.84 -18.31
CA ILE A 483 12.63 -34.75 -19.40
C ILE A 483 13.63 -35.79 -18.87
N GLU A 484 14.64 -35.35 -18.12
CA GLU A 484 15.66 -36.23 -17.51
C GLU A 484 15.04 -37.29 -16.59
N GLN A 485 13.97 -36.95 -15.87
CA GLN A 485 13.23 -37.86 -14.98
C GLN A 485 12.11 -38.64 -15.67
N ASN A 486 11.94 -38.48 -16.99
CA ASN A 486 10.84 -39.04 -17.78
C ASN A 486 9.46 -38.81 -17.12
N ALA A 487 9.24 -37.60 -16.60
CA ALA A 487 8.07 -37.27 -15.81
C ALA A 487 6.88 -36.86 -16.70
N ALA A 488 5.73 -37.48 -16.47
CA ALA A 488 4.48 -37.27 -17.19
C ALA A 488 3.82 -35.93 -16.86
N GLY A 489 4.04 -35.41 -15.65
CA GLY A 489 3.49 -34.13 -15.18
C GLY A 489 4.32 -33.49 -14.08
N ILE A 490 3.89 -32.31 -13.63
CA ILE A 490 4.56 -31.54 -12.57
C ILE A 490 3.53 -30.88 -11.65
N TYR A 491 3.69 -31.10 -10.35
CA TYR A 491 2.93 -30.44 -9.30
C TYR A 491 3.67 -29.23 -8.75
N PHE A 492 2.91 -28.19 -8.41
CA PHE A 492 3.40 -26.99 -7.73
C PHE A 492 2.64 -26.81 -6.41
N LEU A 493 3.37 -26.66 -5.30
CA LEU A 493 2.78 -26.29 -4.01
C LEU A 493 2.43 -24.80 -3.92
N CYS A 494 3.13 -23.97 -4.70
CA CYS A 494 3.07 -22.52 -4.64
C CYS A 494 2.42 -21.93 -5.91
N PRO A 495 1.35 -21.10 -5.77
CA PRO A 495 0.67 -20.54 -6.93
C PRO A 495 1.52 -19.54 -7.72
N GLU A 496 2.47 -18.84 -7.09
CA GLU A 496 3.43 -17.95 -7.75
C GLU A 496 4.30 -18.71 -8.75
N GLY A 497 4.84 -19.86 -8.34
CA GLY A 497 5.66 -20.71 -9.21
C GLY A 497 4.85 -21.32 -10.36
N LEU A 498 3.63 -21.75 -10.08
CA LEU A 498 2.71 -22.26 -11.10
C LEU A 498 2.35 -21.19 -12.13
N TYR A 499 2.08 -19.95 -11.69
CA TYR A 499 1.76 -18.84 -12.59
C TYR A 499 2.91 -18.55 -13.56
N VAL A 500 4.15 -18.50 -13.06
CA VAL A 500 5.32 -18.28 -13.92
C VAL A 500 5.51 -19.44 -14.87
N TYR A 501 5.47 -20.68 -14.37
CA TYR A 501 5.64 -21.86 -15.20
C TYR A 501 4.59 -21.90 -16.33
N ASN A 502 3.31 -21.75 -16.01
CA ASN A 502 2.23 -21.76 -17.01
C ASN A 502 2.29 -20.62 -18.02
N LYS A 503 2.92 -19.49 -17.66
CA LYS A 503 3.05 -18.33 -18.55
C LYS A 503 4.23 -18.45 -19.52
N PHE A 504 5.28 -19.17 -19.15
CA PHE A 504 6.54 -19.24 -19.91
C PHE A 504 6.92 -20.64 -20.39
N SER A 505 6.20 -21.68 -19.97
CA SER A 505 6.33 -23.04 -20.47
C SER A 505 5.23 -23.32 -21.50
N GLU A 506 5.55 -24.16 -22.48
CA GLU A 506 4.55 -24.71 -23.41
C GLU A 506 3.65 -25.75 -22.72
N GLN A 507 4.12 -26.30 -21.60
CA GLN A 507 3.36 -27.25 -20.79
C GLN A 507 2.73 -26.58 -19.58
N LYS A 508 1.60 -27.13 -19.13
CA LYS A 508 0.92 -26.66 -17.92
C LYS A 508 1.31 -27.51 -16.71
N GLY A 509 1.61 -26.84 -15.61
CA GLY A 509 1.74 -27.47 -14.30
C GLY A 509 0.39 -27.66 -13.62
N ILE A 510 0.39 -28.46 -12.56
CA ILE A 510 -0.79 -28.77 -11.78
C ILE A 510 -0.64 -28.13 -10.40
N PHE A 511 -1.68 -27.44 -9.93
CA PHE A 511 -1.67 -26.89 -8.58
C PHE A 511 -1.94 -28.01 -7.57
N ALA A 512 -1.04 -28.23 -6.62
CA ALA A 512 -1.18 -29.32 -5.64
C ALA A 512 -2.48 -29.21 -4.82
N TYR A 513 -2.99 -28.00 -4.59
CA TYR A 513 -4.28 -27.77 -3.95
C TYR A 513 -5.45 -28.49 -4.65
N GLU A 514 -5.42 -28.60 -5.98
CA GLU A 514 -6.47 -29.27 -6.76
C GLU A 514 -6.61 -30.75 -6.40
N ILE A 515 -5.52 -31.35 -5.91
CA ILE A 515 -5.43 -32.76 -5.54
C ILE A 515 -6.12 -33.04 -4.20
N ILE A 516 -6.14 -32.04 -3.30
CA ILE A 516 -6.64 -32.17 -1.93
C ILE A 516 -7.93 -31.38 -1.67
N LYS A 517 -8.34 -30.47 -2.58
CA LYS A 517 -9.47 -29.55 -2.35
C LYS A 517 -10.78 -30.26 -1.97
N ASN A 518 -10.98 -31.50 -2.43
CA ASN A 518 -12.19 -32.26 -2.12
C ASN A 518 -12.26 -32.65 -0.63
N GLU A 519 -11.12 -32.86 0.02
CA GLU A 519 -11.00 -33.13 1.46
C GLU A 519 -11.18 -31.85 2.30
N LEU A 520 -11.25 -30.67 1.65
CA LEU A 520 -11.29 -29.36 2.29
C LEU A 520 -12.61 -28.61 2.05
N LYS A 521 -13.62 -29.24 1.45
CA LYS A 521 -14.87 -28.57 1.02
C LYS A 521 -15.60 -27.80 2.12
N GLU A 522 -15.52 -28.26 3.36
CA GLU A 522 -16.17 -27.64 4.51
C GLU A 522 -15.29 -26.60 5.23
N LYS A 523 -14.03 -26.43 4.80
CA LYS A 523 -13.07 -25.54 5.46
C LYS A 523 -12.89 -24.25 4.68
N GLU A 524 -12.76 -23.14 5.40
CA GLU A 524 -12.38 -21.86 4.78
C GLU A 524 -10.87 -21.83 4.50
N VAL A 525 -10.51 -21.62 3.23
CA VAL A 525 -9.12 -21.66 2.74
C VAL A 525 -8.73 -20.33 2.14
N HIS A 526 -7.62 -19.76 2.59
CA HIS A 526 -6.94 -18.66 1.94
C HIS A 526 -6.10 -19.14 0.75
N LEU A 527 -6.47 -18.70 -0.44
CA LEU A 527 -5.80 -19.12 -1.67
C LEU A 527 -4.63 -18.19 -2.05
N GLY A 528 -4.57 -17.01 -1.45
CA GLY A 528 -3.57 -15.99 -1.77
C GLY A 528 -3.80 -15.31 -3.12
N CYS A 529 -3.11 -14.18 -3.31
CA CYS A 529 -3.39 -13.29 -4.44
C CYS A 529 -2.96 -13.83 -5.82
N TRP A 530 -1.98 -14.73 -5.90
CA TRP A 530 -1.53 -15.30 -7.18
C TRP A 530 -2.36 -16.50 -7.63
N ALA A 531 -2.94 -17.27 -6.70
CA ALA A 531 -3.92 -18.29 -7.05
C ALA A 531 -5.16 -17.63 -7.69
N LYS A 532 -5.55 -16.45 -7.21
CA LYS A 532 -6.62 -15.66 -7.83
C LYS A 532 -6.40 -15.38 -9.31
N LYS A 533 -5.15 -15.09 -9.69
CA LYS A 533 -4.77 -14.80 -11.08
C LYS A 533 -4.71 -16.04 -11.96
N LEU A 534 -4.59 -17.21 -11.34
CA LEU A 534 -4.73 -18.51 -11.99
C LEU A 534 -6.21 -18.93 -12.15
N GLY A 535 -7.17 -18.11 -11.70
CA GLY A 535 -8.60 -18.37 -11.81
C GLY A 535 -9.23 -19.02 -10.57
N TYR A 536 -8.48 -19.21 -9.49
CA TYR A 536 -9.03 -19.71 -8.23
C TYR A 536 -9.71 -18.59 -7.45
N SER A 537 -10.75 -18.88 -6.67
CA SER A 537 -11.40 -17.87 -5.84
C SER A 537 -11.75 -18.41 -4.47
N SER A 538 -11.55 -17.57 -3.46
CA SER A 538 -11.96 -17.78 -2.09
C SER A 538 -12.54 -16.48 -1.50
N ARG A 539 -13.14 -16.53 -0.31
CA ARG A 539 -13.41 -15.34 0.50
C ARG A 539 -12.13 -14.65 0.96
N TYR A 540 -11.04 -15.41 1.10
CA TYR A 540 -9.74 -14.94 1.58
C TYR A 540 -8.70 -15.04 0.45
N ASN A 541 -8.35 -13.92 -0.17
CA ASN A 541 -7.33 -13.84 -1.25
C ASN A 541 -6.36 -12.66 -1.07
N GLU A 542 -6.26 -12.13 0.14
CA GLU A 542 -5.32 -11.09 0.46
C GLU A 542 -3.88 -11.48 0.05
N CYS A 543 -3.07 -10.48 -0.23
CA CYS A 543 -1.66 -10.72 -0.52
C CYS A 543 -0.89 -10.83 0.79
N ALA A 544 -0.08 -11.88 0.92
CA ALA A 544 0.87 -12.00 2.02
C ALA A 544 2.07 -11.04 1.90
N GLY A 545 2.15 -10.22 0.85
CA GLY A 545 3.33 -9.38 0.56
C GLY A 545 4.50 -10.18 -0.02
N LEU A 546 4.20 -11.27 -0.73
CA LEU A 546 5.20 -12.20 -1.30
C LEU A 546 6.17 -12.70 -0.21
N PHE A 547 7.42 -12.97 -0.57
CA PHE A 547 8.51 -13.33 0.34
C PHE A 547 9.11 -12.13 1.11
N LEU A 548 8.56 -10.93 0.97
CA LEU A 548 9.15 -9.71 1.53
C LEU A 548 8.62 -9.41 2.92
N THR A 549 9.47 -9.08 3.87
CA THR A 549 9.08 -8.63 5.23
C THR A 549 8.97 -7.10 5.34
N SER A 550 9.55 -6.38 4.39
CA SER A 550 9.36 -4.95 4.18
C SER A 550 9.20 -4.64 2.69
N TYR A 551 8.68 -3.46 2.37
CA TYR A 551 8.63 -2.96 1.02
C TYR A 551 9.07 -1.51 0.98
N LYS A 552 10.14 -1.25 0.21
CA LYS A 552 10.80 0.07 0.14
C LYS A 552 11.14 0.63 1.53
N GLY A 553 11.66 -0.24 2.39
CA GLY A 553 12.08 0.09 3.76
C GLY A 553 10.95 0.23 4.76
N SER A 554 9.69 0.08 4.33
CA SER A 554 8.51 0.15 5.20
C SER A 554 8.03 -1.26 5.56
N PRO A 555 7.73 -1.52 6.84
CA PRO A 555 7.40 -2.87 7.32
C PRO A 555 6.05 -3.35 6.78
N LEU A 556 6.01 -4.60 6.31
CA LEU A 556 4.76 -5.27 5.96
C LEU A 556 4.08 -5.78 7.23
N ARG A 557 3.09 -5.04 7.71
CA ARG A 557 2.37 -5.39 8.94
C ARG A 557 1.56 -6.67 8.74
N ALA A 558 1.81 -7.63 9.63
CA ALA A 558 1.13 -8.90 9.69
C ALA A 558 0.07 -8.87 10.78
N THR A 559 -1.19 -9.16 10.45
CA THR A 559 -2.19 -9.57 11.44
C THR A 559 -2.33 -11.08 11.35
N LYS A 560 -2.12 -11.83 12.45
CA LYS A 560 -2.32 -13.28 12.48
C LYS A 560 -3.74 -13.61 12.01
N LYS A 561 -3.87 -14.68 11.23
CA LYS A 561 -5.15 -15.10 10.63
C LYS A 561 -5.44 -16.54 11.01
N GLY A 562 -6.71 -16.83 11.31
CA GLY A 562 -7.16 -18.13 11.80
C GLY A 562 -7.61 -19.10 10.71
N PHE A 563 -7.24 -18.86 9.45
CA PHE A 563 -7.64 -19.70 8.32
C PHE A 563 -6.50 -20.60 7.84
N LEU A 564 -6.86 -21.65 7.11
CA LEU A 564 -5.90 -22.49 6.37
C LEU A 564 -5.40 -21.74 5.14
N THR A 565 -4.18 -22.01 4.68
CA THR A 565 -3.60 -21.33 3.52
C THR A 565 -2.92 -22.29 2.55
N VAL A 566 -2.97 -21.98 1.25
CA VAL A 566 -2.14 -22.62 0.21
C VAL A 566 -0.86 -21.83 -0.07
N CYS A 567 -0.73 -20.61 0.47
CA CYS A 567 0.37 -19.70 0.22
C CYS A 567 1.49 -19.92 1.25
N PRO A 568 2.68 -20.43 0.84
CA PRO A 568 3.79 -20.66 1.76
C PRO A 568 4.25 -19.40 2.48
N PHE A 569 4.19 -18.24 1.81
CA PHE A 569 4.59 -16.97 2.41
C PHE A 569 3.64 -16.52 3.52
N SER A 570 2.36 -16.91 3.44
CA SER A 570 1.41 -16.67 4.51
C SER A 570 1.73 -17.55 5.73
N THR A 571 2.04 -18.84 5.52
CA THR A 571 2.50 -19.75 6.58
C THR A 571 3.71 -19.15 7.30
N TRP A 572 4.73 -18.78 6.52
CA TRP A 572 5.95 -18.21 7.05
C TRP A 572 5.73 -16.91 7.84
N LYS A 573 5.06 -15.93 7.23
CA LYS A 573 4.96 -14.55 7.74
C LYS A 573 3.87 -14.36 8.78
N PHE A 574 2.74 -15.03 8.61
CA PHE A 574 1.56 -14.82 9.44
C PHE A 574 1.31 -15.96 10.42
N GLY A 575 2.11 -17.04 10.36
CA GLY A 575 1.90 -18.23 11.20
C GLY A 575 0.55 -18.91 10.92
N THR A 576 0.05 -18.79 9.69
CA THR A 576 -1.17 -19.49 9.26
C THR A 576 -0.88 -20.96 8.99
N ILE A 577 -1.85 -21.84 9.18
CA ILE A 577 -1.67 -23.29 9.00
C ILE A 577 -1.79 -23.62 7.51
N SER A 578 -0.85 -24.42 6.99
CA SER A 578 -0.91 -24.88 5.60
C SER A 578 -2.08 -25.85 5.40
N VAL A 579 -2.76 -25.78 4.25
CA VAL A 579 -3.79 -26.78 3.92
C VAL A 579 -3.21 -28.20 3.84
N TYR A 580 -1.93 -28.30 3.47
CA TYR A 580 -1.26 -29.57 3.25
C TYR A 580 -0.83 -30.20 4.58
N SER A 581 -0.50 -29.40 5.60
CA SER A 581 -0.05 -29.92 6.91
C SER A 581 -1.16 -30.63 7.69
N LEU A 582 -2.43 -30.55 7.24
CA LEU A 582 -3.55 -31.28 7.83
C LEU A 582 -3.45 -32.81 7.69
N PHE A 583 -2.58 -33.28 6.80
CA PHE A 583 -2.40 -34.70 6.52
C PHE A 583 -1.19 -35.30 7.26
N LEU A 584 -0.64 -34.56 8.22
CA LEU A 584 0.37 -35.03 9.18
C LEU A 584 -0.28 -35.87 10.30
N GLU A 585 0.52 -36.59 11.08
CA GLU A 585 0.00 -37.47 12.14
C GLU A 585 -0.67 -36.67 13.29
N LYS A 586 -1.66 -37.28 13.96
CA LYS A 586 -2.52 -36.61 14.98
C LYS A 586 -1.77 -35.87 16.10
N LYS A 587 -0.54 -36.26 16.43
CA LYS A 587 0.28 -35.61 17.47
C LYS A 587 0.80 -34.25 17.00
N GLU A 588 1.19 -34.13 15.74
CA GLU A 588 1.72 -32.91 15.12
C GLU A 588 0.59 -31.90 14.84
N VAL A 589 -0.59 -32.39 14.46
CA VAL A 589 -1.79 -31.56 14.26
C VAL A 589 -2.31 -30.96 15.57
N LYS A 590 -2.26 -31.70 16.69
CA LYS A 590 -2.66 -31.17 18.00
C LYS A 590 -1.76 -30.03 18.49
N GLN A 591 -0.45 -30.10 18.25
CA GLN A 591 0.46 -28.99 18.56
C GLN A 591 0.13 -27.74 17.75
N LEU A 592 -0.18 -27.88 16.46
CA LEU A 592 -0.58 -26.76 15.58
C LEU A 592 -1.90 -26.09 16.01
N GLU A 593 -2.84 -26.84 16.60
CA GLU A 593 -4.13 -26.31 17.09
C GLU A 593 -4.02 -25.64 18.48
N GLU A 594 -3.07 -26.06 19.32
CA GLU A 594 -2.87 -25.57 20.69
C GLU A 594 -2.06 -24.27 20.78
N GLU A 595 -1.39 -23.83 19.71
CA GLU A 595 -0.58 -22.58 19.61
C GLU A 595 -1.40 -21.27 19.51
N LYS A 596 -2.35 -21.10 20.43
CA LYS A 596 -3.14 -19.88 20.67
C LYS A 596 -2.43 -18.86 21.57
N VAL A 597 -1.10 -18.79 21.56
CA VAL A 597 -0.36 -17.83 22.40
C VAL A 597 -0.33 -16.48 21.69
N MET A 598 -1.33 -15.64 21.97
CA MET A 598 -1.58 -14.41 21.23
C MET A 598 -0.82 -13.22 21.81
N ILE A 599 0.34 -12.92 21.23
CA ILE A 599 0.82 -11.54 21.11
C ILE A 599 0.71 -11.09 19.65
N ASN A 600 0.32 -9.85 19.43
CA ASN A 600 0.42 -9.22 18.12
C ASN A 600 1.91 -9.06 17.78
N GLU A 601 2.43 -9.85 16.84
CA GLU A 601 3.85 -9.83 16.46
C GLU A 601 4.34 -8.47 15.94
N ASN A 602 3.45 -7.56 15.52
CA ASN A 602 3.83 -6.17 15.23
C ASN A 602 4.48 -5.49 16.45
N VAL A 603 4.10 -5.86 17.66
CA VAL A 603 4.74 -5.39 18.90
C VAL A 603 6.20 -5.85 18.97
N ILE A 604 6.47 -7.10 18.63
CA ILE A 604 7.84 -7.65 18.61
C ILE A 604 8.66 -6.93 17.54
N PHE A 605 8.13 -6.79 16.32
CA PHE A 605 8.80 -6.05 15.24
C PHE A 605 9.13 -4.60 15.62
N ASP A 606 8.22 -3.89 16.28
CA ASP A 606 8.45 -2.53 16.77
C ASP A 606 9.56 -2.50 17.85
N LEU A 607 9.56 -3.48 18.77
CA LEU A 607 10.61 -3.60 19.78
C LEU A 607 11.98 -3.92 19.17
N LEU A 608 12.04 -4.79 18.16
CA LEU A 608 13.28 -5.13 17.44
C LEU A 608 13.89 -3.90 16.76
N VAL A 609 13.08 -3.10 16.05
CA VAL A 609 13.55 -1.86 15.38
C VAL A 609 14.06 -0.86 16.41
N ARG A 610 13.33 -0.66 17.51
CA ARG A 610 13.76 0.25 18.59
C ARG A 610 15.05 -0.24 19.25
N ALA A 611 15.20 -1.55 19.47
CA ALA A 611 16.41 -2.12 20.03
C ALA A 611 17.63 -1.88 19.12
N ILE A 612 17.48 -2.01 17.81
CA ILE A 612 18.54 -1.64 16.86
C ILE A 612 18.85 -0.15 16.93
N ALA A 613 17.83 0.72 16.89
CA ALA A 613 18.02 2.16 16.95
C ALA A 613 18.76 2.59 18.24
N ASP A 614 18.32 2.09 19.39
CA ASP A 614 18.94 2.37 20.68
C ASP A 614 20.36 1.78 20.76
N GLY A 615 20.57 0.57 20.23
CA GLY A 615 21.89 -0.08 20.18
C GLY A 615 22.90 0.65 19.30
N LEU A 616 22.45 1.21 18.17
CA LEU A 616 23.27 2.08 17.32
C LEU A 616 23.74 3.30 18.11
N ILE A 617 22.83 4.03 18.76
CA ILE A 617 23.20 5.22 19.54
C ILE A 617 24.10 4.86 20.74
N ALA A 618 23.84 3.74 21.42
CA ALA A 618 24.66 3.26 22.53
C ALA A 618 26.11 2.93 22.09
N SER A 619 26.31 2.56 20.83
CA SER A 619 27.63 2.25 20.29
C SER A 619 28.51 3.45 19.95
N LYS A 620 27.98 4.69 20.05
CA LYS A 620 28.63 5.90 19.51
C LYS A 620 30.08 6.11 19.98
N ASP A 621 30.34 5.93 21.27
CA ASP A 621 31.65 6.28 21.86
C ASP A 621 32.71 5.22 21.54
N GLU A 622 32.32 3.95 21.52
CA GLU A 622 33.21 2.85 21.13
C GLU A 622 33.55 2.93 19.64
N ILE A 623 32.59 3.33 18.79
CA ILE A 623 32.85 3.57 17.36
C ILE A 623 33.76 4.79 17.19
N ALA A 624 33.46 5.91 17.86
CA ALA A 624 34.25 7.13 17.82
C ALA A 624 35.73 6.88 18.14
N GLU A 625 36.01 6.07 19.17
CA GLU A 625 37.36 5.66 19.55
C GLU A 625 38.08 4.87 18.44
N LYS A 626 37.36 4.03 17.68
CA LYS A 626 37.94 3.18 16.63
C LYS A 626 38.06 3.86 15.28
N VAL A 627 37.52 5.07 15.07
CA VAL A 627 37.60 5.75 13.75
C VAL A 627 39.05 5.97 13.33
N VAL A 628 39.99 6.19 14.27
CA VAL A 628 41.42 6.39 13.97
C VAL A 628 42.04 5.18 13.25
N MET A 629 41.49 3.98 13.46
CA MET A 629 41.92 2.75 12.80
C MET A 629 41.66 2.76 11.29
N TRP A 630 40.79 3.64 10.81
CA TRP A 630 40.58 3.86 9.38
C TRP A 630 41.86 4.33 8.68
N SER A 631 42.67 5.18 9.33
CA SER A 631 43.94 5.65 8.77
C SER A 631 45.01 4.55 8.68
N LEU A 632 44.85 3.46 9.45
CA LEU A 632 45.80 2.34 9.49
C LEU A 632 45.45 1.22 8.49
N GLY A 633 44.16 0.92 8.30
CA GLY A 633 43.70 -0.23 7.50
C GLY A 633 42.60 0.07 6.49
N GLY A 634 42.22 1.35 6.33
CA GLY A 634 41.17 1.79 5.41
C GLY A 634 39.75 1.39 5.84
N SER A 635 38.81 1.60 4.91
CA SER A 635 37.37 1.39 5.11
C SER A 635 36.98 -0.05 5.45
N GLN A 636 37.66 -1.04 4.85
CA GLN A 636 37.39 -2.46 5.09
C GLN A 636 37.83 -2.93 6.47
N TYR A 637 38.96 -2.44 6.98
CA TYR A 637 39.42 -2.77 8.32
C TYR A 637 38.48 -2.18 9.39
N PHE A 638 38.10 -0.92 9.22
CA PHE A 638 37.13 -0.28 10.10
C PHE A 638 35.76 -0.97 10.09
N LEU A 639 35.30 -1.44 8.91
CA LEU A 639 34.09 -2.25 8.79
C LEU A 639 34.15 -3.50 9.68
N LEU A 640 35.25 -4.25 9.65
CA LEU A 640 35.43 -5.47 10.45
C LEU A 640 35.44 -5.18 11.97
N LEU A 641 35.96 -4.02 12.40
CA LEU A 641 35.92 -3.59 13.80
C LEU A 641 34.52 -3.14 14.23
N THR A 642 33.75 -2.53 13.34
CA THR A 642 32.43 -1.96 13.67
C THR A 642 31.36 -3.03 13.85
N ILE A 643 31.42 -4.13 13.09
CA ILE A 643 30.45 -5.24 13.17
C ILE A 643 30.30 -5.84 14.58
N PRO A 644 31.39 -6.23 15.30
CA PRO A 644 31.26 -6.78 16.64
C PRO A 644 30.77 -5.73 17.66
N ILE A 645 31.14 -4.45 17.48
CA ILE A 645 30.66 -3.36 18.33
C ILE A 645 29.13 -3.23 18.20
N PHE A 646 28.62 -3.10 16.99
CA PHE A 646 27.17 -3.08 16.74
C PHE A 646 26.48 -4.33 17.30
N SER A 647 27.02 -5.52 17.02
CA SER A 647 26.43 -6.77 17.51
C SER A 647 26.31 -6.81 19.04
N LYS A 648 27.33 -6.34 19.76
CA LYS A 648 27.34 -6.24 21.23
C LYS A 648 26.23 -5.34 21.76
N TYR A 649 26.16 -4.09 21.30
CA TYR A 649 25.17 -3.12 21.81
C TYR A 649 23.74 -3.46 21.36
N ILE A 650 23.56 -3.93 20.13
CA ILE A 650 22.25 -4.37 19.65
C ILE A 650 21.77 -5.58 20.47
N SER A 651 22.64 -6.57 20.76
CA SER A 651 22.27 -7.72 21.60
C SER A 651 21.77 -7.29 22.98
N SER A 652 22.49 -6.38 23.64
CA SER A 652 22.10 -5.84 24.95
C SER A 652 20.73 -5.16 24.91
N GLU A 653 20.49 -4.32 23.90
CA GLU A 653 19.21 -3.62 23.76
C GLU A 653 18.06 -4.55 23.34
N LEU A 654 18.33 -5.58 22.54
CA LEU A 654 17.34 -6.61 22.20
C LEU A 654 16.86 -7.33 23.47
N ILE A 655 17.80 -7.80 24.30
CA ILE A 655 17.48 -8.47 25.57
C ILE A 655 16.64 -7.54 26.44
N ARG A 656 17.07 -6.29 26.62
CA ARG A 656 16.40 -5.30 27.47
C ARG A 656 14.99 -4.95 27.01
N LYS A 657 14.78 -4.72 25.71
CA LYS A 657 13.48 -4.32 25.15
C LYS A 657 12.50 -5.48 25.12
N LEU A 658 12.93 -6.65 24.65
CA LEU A 658 12.04 -7.81 24.52
C LEU A 658 11.65 -8.38 25.90
N SER A 659 12.53 -8.32 26.90
CA SER A 659 12.21 -8.74 28.27
C SER A 659 11.31 -7.76 29.04
N SER A 660 11.19 -6.50 28.59
CA SER A 660 10.36 -5.49 29.25
C SER A 660 8.85 -5.69 29.11
N ASP A 661 8.38 -6.47 28.13
CA ASP A 661 6.97 -6.81 27.95
C ASP A 661 6.74 -8.27 28.36
N TYR A 662 6.00 -8.49 29.45
CA TYR A 662 5.75 -9.83 29.99
C TYR A 662 5.13 -10.77 28.96
N ARG A 663 4.31 -10.25 28.04
CA ARG A 663 3.62 -11.04 27.00
C ARG A 663 4.60 -11.51 25.94
N VAL A 664 5.61 -10.71 25.63
CA VAL A 664 6.69 -11.07 24.71
C VAL A 664 7.52 -12.19 25.34
N LYS A 665 7.89 -12.06 26.62
CA LYS A 665 8.67 -13.09 27.33
C LYS A 665 7.92 -14.43 27.38
N GLU A 666 6.63 -14.41 27.74
CA GLU A 666 5.80 -15.62 27.74
C GLU A 666 5.70 -16.26 26.35
N PHE A 667 5.51 -15.44 25.32
CA PHE A 667 5.45 -15.89 23.93
C PHE A 667 6.76 -16.57 23.49
N LEU A 668 7.92 -15.95 23.73
CA LEU A 668 9.23 -16.51 23.37
C LEU A 668 9.51 -17.81 24.14
N SER A 669 9.13 -17.87 25.41
CA SER A 669 9.31 -19.07 26.24
C SER A 669 8.50 -20.26 25.70
N LYS A 670 7.26 -20.03 25.25
CA LYS A 670 6.46 -21.09 24.62
C LYS A 670 7.01 -21.49 23.25
N LEU A 671 7.45 -20.52 22.43
CA LEU A 671 8.10 -20.81 21.14
C LEU A 671 9.34 -21.70 21.30
N SER A 672 10.11 -21.59 22.39
CA SER A 672 11.28 -22.45 22.59
C SER A 672 10.97 -23.94 22.77
N GLN A 673 9.70 -24.29 23.01
CA GLN A 673 9.26 -25.68 23.06
C GLN A 673 9.05 -26.28 21.66
N ASP A 674 9.02 -25.44 20.62
CA ASP A 674 8.95 -25.82 19.20
C ASP A 674 10.18 -25.25 18.45
N PRO A 675 11.30 -25.99 18.41
CA PRO A 675 12.52 -25.52 17.73
C PRO A 675 12.33 -25.22 16.24
N PRO A 676 11.57 -26.01 15.44
CA PRO A 676 11.23 -25.65 14.07
C PRO A 676 10.56 -24.27 13.94
N LEU A 677 9.53 -24.01 14.74
CA LEU A 677 8.81 -22.74 14.69
C LEU A 677 9.66 -21.58 15.20
N LEU A 678 10.45 -21.78 16.25
CA LEU A 678 11.38 -20.77 16.77
C LEU A 678 12.39 -20.34 15.69
N ASN A 679 13.01 -21.30 15.01
CA ASN A 679 13.96 -21.02 13.93
C ASN A 679 13.30 -20.27 12.78
N GLN A 680 12.06 -20.65 12.41
CA GLN A 680 11.27 -19.93 11.42
C GLN A 680 11.07 -18.46 11.83
N LYS A 681 10.71 -18.21 13.09
CA LYS A 681 10.50 -16.84 13.62
C LYS A 681 11.79 -16.02 13.65
N ILE A 682 12.90 -16.61 14.07
CA ILE A 682 14.22 -15.95 14.04
C ILE A 682 14.56 -15.51 12.61
N SER A 683 14.34 -16.38 11.63
CA SER A 683 14.57 -16.06 10.23
C SER A 683 13.67 -14.92 9.75
N THR A 684 12.38 -14.93 10.10
CA THR A 684 11.46 -13.81 9.83
C THR A 684 11.93 -12.50 10.45
N TYR A 685 12.38 -12.51 11.70
CA TYR A 685 12.88 -11.32 12.40
C TYR A 685 14.15 -10.78 11.76
N LYS A 686 15.10 -11.65 11.39
CA LYS A 686 16.31 -11.25 10.67
C LYS A 686 15.98 -10.63 9.32
N ASP A 687 15.08 -11.23 8.54
CA ASP A 687 14.72 -10.71 7.22
C ASP A 687 13.98 -9.36 7.35
N TYR A 688 13.12 -9.22 8.36
CA TYR A 688 12.46 -7.97 8.68
C TYR A 688 13.47 -6.85 9.00
N LEU A 689 14.40 -7.09 9.91
CA LEU A 689 15.40 -6.10 10.32
C LEU A 689 16.36 -5.77 9.18
N SER A 690 16.76 -6.77 8.38
CA SER A 690 17.65 -6.58 7.23
C SER A 690 17.04 -5.72 6.13
N SER A 691 15.71 -5.69 6.03
CA SER A 691 14.97 -4.96 5.00
C SER A 691 14.42 -3.61 5.49
N TYR A 692 14.54 -3.30 6.78
CA TYR A 692 14.11 -2.04 7.36
C TYR A 692 15.09 -0.90 7.01
N ASN A 693 14.56 0.31 6.78
CA ASN A 693 15.39 1.47 6.44
C ASN A 693 15.86 2.22 7.70
N PHE A 694 17.10 1.95 8.12
CA PHE A 694 17.75 2.60 9.26
C PHE A 694 18.52 3.89 8.91
N ASN A 695 18.24 4.54 7.77
CA ASN A 695 19.02 5.72 7.34
C ASN A 695 18.95 6.87 8.35
N ASN A 696 17.80 7.09 8.99
CA ASN A 696 17.65 8.17 9.97
C ASN A 696 18.46 7.89 11.23
N GLU A 697 18.42 6.65 11.70
CA GLU A 697 19.13 6.16 12.88
C GLU A 697 20.65 6.19 12.66
N ILE A 698 21.11 5.82 11.46
CA ILE A 698 22.54 5.93 11.09
C ILE A 698 22.98 7.38 10.98
N ASN A 699 22.16 8.27 10.40
CA ASN A 699 22.48 9.70 10.36
C ASN A 699 22.55 10.31 11.76
N ALA A 700 21.63 9.93 12.66
CA ALA A 700 21.66 10.34 14.06
C ALA A 700 22.94 9.82 14.76
N LEU A 701 23.31 8.56 14.51
CA LEU A 701 24.57 8.01 14.99
C LEU A 701 25.78 8.80 14.49
N LEU A 702 25.82 9.19 13.21
CA LEU A 702 26.91 10.01 12.67
C LEU A 702 27.05 11.35 13.40
N GLU A 703 25.94 12.04 13.63
CA GLU A 703 25.95 13.29 14.40
C GLU A 703 26.46 13.08 15.82
N GLU A 704 26.11 11.97 16.44
CA GLU A 704 26.54 11.63 17.80
C GLU A 704 28.01 11.20 17.87
N ILE A 705 28.53 10.47 16.88
CA ILE A 705 29.97 10.17 16.75
C ILE A 705 30.76 11.48 16.60
N ALA A 706 30.30 12.40 15.75
CA ALA A 706 30.98 13.67 15.52
C ALA A 706 31.06 14.57 16.76
N LYS A 707 30.17 14.36 17.74
CA LYS A 707 30.13 15.06 19.04
C LYS A 707 30.86 14.30 20.16
N SER A 708 31.22 13.04 19.95
CA SER A 708 31.84 12.22 20.99
C SER A 708 33.22 12.78 21.37
N ASN A 709 33.50 12.81 22.68
CA ASN A 709 34.80 13.17 23.22
C ASN A 709 35.88 12.08 22.99
N LYS A 710 35.48 10.90 22.51
CA LYS A 710 36.37 9.80 22.13
C LYS A 710 36.85 9.87 20.68
N LEU A 711 36.28 10.78 19.87
CA LEU A 711 36.70 10.98 18.49
C LEU A 711 38.00 11.78 18.43
N ASP A 712 39.03 11.23 17.81
CA ASP A 712 40.29 11.93 17.57
C ASP A 712 40.08 13.13 16.63
N TYR A 713 40.69 14.26 16.95
CA TYR A 713 40.52 15.51 16.20
C TYR A 713 41.05 15.39 14.75
N SER A 714 42.11 14.62 14.52
CA SER A 714 42.80 14.49 13.23
C SER A 714 41.95 13.85 12.12
N ILE A 715 40.90 13.11 12.50
CA ILE A 715 40.04 12.33 11.61
C ILE A 715 38.58 12.80 11.63
N LYS A 716 38.31 13.96 12.24
CA LYS A 716 36.94 14.48 12.41
C LYS A 716 36.19 14.71 11.10
N ASP A 717 36.91 15.05 10.04
CA ASP A 717 36.30 15.29 8.72
C ASP A 717 35.93 14.00 7.99
N LEU A 718 36.57 12.87 8.31
CA LEU A 718 36.22 11.57 7.74
C LEU A 718 34.78 11.17 8.08
N VAL A 719 34.33 11.46 9.31
CA VAL A 719 32.98 11.13 9.80
C VAL A 719 31.88 11.82 8.99
N LYS A 720 32.20 12.94 8.32
CA LYS A 720 31.26 13.69 7.48
C LYS A 720 31.17 13.17 6.04
N THR A 721 31.97 12.17 5.68
CA THR A 721 32.04 11.66 4.30
C THR A 721 30.92 10.67 3.99
N ASN A 722 30.47 10.64 2.72
CA ASN A 722 29.52 9.64 2.24
C ASN A 722 30.10 8.21 2.30
N GLU A 723 31.43 8.06 2.19
CA GLU A 723 32.08 6.76 2.31
C GLU A 723 31.94 6.20 3.73
N PHE A 724 32.17 7.02 4.75
CA PHE A 724 31.99 6.63 6.16
C PHE A 724 30.54 6.22 6.45
N LEU A 725 29.56 7.00 5.98
CA LEU A 725 28.14 6.66 6.05
C LEU A 725 27.85 5.28 5.42
N ASN A 726 28.41 5.00 4.24
CA ASN A 726 28.22 3.73 3.55
C ASN A 726 28.84 2.56 4.30
N VAL A 727 29.98 2.76 4.97
CA VAL A 727 30.60 1.73 5.82
C VAL A 727 29.75 1.42 7.03
N LEU A 728 29.19 2.42 7.72
CA LEU A 728 28.27 2.17 8.84
C LEU A 728 27.02 1.41 8.40
N LYS A 729 26.45 1.74 7.23
CA LYS A 729 25.33 0.97 6.64
C LYS A 729 25.70 -0.48 6.40
N GLN A 730 26.89 -0.74 5.85
CA GLN A 730 27.37 -2.10 5.63
C GLN A 730 27.61 -2.85 6.94
N ALA A 731 28.20 -2.19 7.94
CA ALA A 731 28.47 -2.76 9.25
C ALA A 731 27.16 -3.19 9.94
N LEU A 732 26.15 -2.31 9.96
CA LEU A 732 24.84 -2.63 10.53
C LEU A 732 24.20 -3.84 9.83
N ARG A 733 24.19 -3.83 8.49
CA ARG A 733 23.61 -4.93 7.70
C ARG A 733 24.27 -6.28 7.99
N ARG A 734 25.59 -6.31 8.21
CA ARG A 734 26.34 -7.54 8.57
C ARG A 734 26.17 -7.94 10.03
N SER A 735 25.87 -6.99 10.91
CA SER A 735 25.65 -7.25 12.34
C SER A 735 24.31 -7.94 12.61
N ILE A 736 23.28 -7.62 11.80
CA ILE A 736 21.95 -8.26 11.90
C ILE A 736 22.00 -9.65 11.24
N ASN A 737 22.11 -10.70 12.05
CA ASN A 737 22.11 -12.09 11.60
C ASN A 737 21.28 -12.98 12.55
N GLU A 738 21.00 -14.21 12.12
CA GLU A 738 20.17 -15.15 12.90
C GLU A 738 20.81 -15.49 14.26
N ASN A 739 22.14 -15.61 14.33
CA ASN A 739 22.86 -15.91 15.58
C ASN A 739 22.67 -14.81 16.64
N LEU A 740 22.73 -13.53 16.23
CA LEU A 740 22.49 -12.40 17.13
C LEU A 740 21.10 -12.47 17.76
N ILE A 741 20.07 -12.71 16.93
CA ILE A 741 18.68 -12.77 17.37
C ILE A 741 18.43 -14.01 18.23
N ALA A 742 18.94 -15.18 17.80
CA ALA A 742 18.82 -16.44 18.53
C ALA A 742 19.46 -16.34 19.92
N SER A 743 20.67 -15.77 20.01
CA SER A 743 21.38 -15.56 21.28
C SER A 743 20.61 -14.64 22.23
N ALA A 744 20.07 -13.53 21.71
CA ALA A 744 19.24 -12.61 22.50
C ALA A 744 17.96 -13.30 23.01
N ILE A 745 17.24 -14.05 22.16
CA ILE A 745 16.03 -14.78 22.55
C ILE A 745 16.34 -15.84 23.60
N ASN A 746 17.40 -16.62 23.41
CA ASN A 746 17.82 -17.62 24.40
C ASN A 746 18.10 -16.98 25.76
N ASN A 747 18.84 -15.87 25.79
CA ASN A 747 19.09 -15.15 27.05
C ASN A 747 17.80 -14.68 27.73
N ILE A 748 16.78 -14.26 26.98
CA ILE A 748 15.48 -13.84 27.54
C ILE A 748 14.71 -15.03 28.15
N ILE A 749 14.82 -16.21 27.55
CA ILE A 749 14.18 -17.45 28.05
C ILE A 749 14.84 -17.93 29.35
N TYR A 750 16.15 -17.72 29.49
CA TYR A 750 16.91 -18.09 30.71
C TYR A 750 16.86 -17.04 31.83
N LEU A 751 16.47 -15.79 31.53
CA LEU A 751 16.14 -14.74 32.50
C LEU A 751 14.72 -14.93 33.03
#